data_AF-A0A136MJT6-F1
#
_entry.id   AF-A0A136MJT6-F1
#
_cell.length_a   1.000
_cell.length_b   1.000
_cell.length_c   1.000
_cell.angle_alpha   90.00
_cell.angle_beta   90.00
_cell.angle_gamma   90.00
#
_symmetry.space_group_name_H-M   'P 1'
#
loop_
_entity.id
_entity.type
_entity.pdbx_description
1 polymer ?
#
loop_
_entity_poly.entity_id
_entity_poly.type
_entity_poly.pdbx_seq_one_letter_code
_entity_poly.pdbx_strand_id
1 'polypeptide(L)'
;MMDRCILTFLAVAGVLILRPGALHAEESYVLLDRPQYIKRIAMDLLGGRPSLTDLQTPDADIPSLVDHYMATEAFADRLLWFANDIFLTRFAEVEYFRDSYDYYDEHTRFDVARAVGEEPLRLFQHIVLNDLPLTELVTADYTIANSTLAWFWRIDYNGGSGGKDWLAGRYLDGREHAGVLSQNGFYYRYPSTLSNKQRHRANQITRVFLDDDHFFRNVSIDLRLGSADPELDLLDATRHNHGCVACHDTLDGIGAHLFGFSTGPEGSRLYARETFGTFSPQGVQRSQMQTVREPSYYGYPSRGLKDLGNYIAHDPRFAQTMVKHIYRFLLHRNLDYQDRDLKIHYAELLKSHAFSTKALIKAIIASDEYRAVGVTGPILKKTGGNGEFVPARDLAAQWHSLEEKAAAVAIPAATRASIIEMARLHAIQSGYSQQIAQSRGNLIPKDVFPETVEPKPPVEIVQPFKLATPEQLHTLGEQLLGEVWSSWEGGQWMPGDFPHLEYNTDIKIAAGGYDGRRILERRWSVPPTYMLVIERWAEVMAEDILERELGESVPWDQRRVFTLITGKEEPYEAEPAIRAQIVDWFKRFYCEDVSPAGGEVNDVFGVLLQAREHAKKKFGNWFSIEAAWCHVLGMMLSDPRIAIY
;
A
#
# COMPACT_ATOMS: atom_id res chain seq x y z
N MET A 1 -44.45 -47.48 38.50
CA MET A 1 -43.18 -48.14 38.08
C MET A 1 -42.77 -47.66 36.68
N MET A 2 -42.82 -46.34 36.44
CA MET A 2 -42.48 -45.66 35.18
C MET A 2 -42.05 -44.24 35.56
N ASP A 3 -40.85 -44.07 36.14
CA ASP A 3 -40.36 -42.75 36.59
C ASP A 3 -38.82 -42.70 36.72
N ARG A 4 -38.07 -43.42 35.86
CA ARG A 4 -36.60 -43.41 35.87
C ARG A 4 -35.90 -43.26 34.52
N CYS A 5 -36.61 -42.92 33.44
CA CYS A 5 -35.99 -42.75 32.11
C CYS A 5 -35.93 -41.30 31.58
N ILE A 6 -36.39 -40.29 32.33
CA ILE A 6 -36.42 -38.89 31.84
C ILE A 6 -35.29 -38.01 32.42
N LEU A 7 -34.54 -38.49 33.43
CA LEU A 7 -33.50 -37.69 34.09
C LEU A 7 -32.08 -37.85 33.54
N THR A 8 -31.86 -38.64 32.48
CA THR A 8 -30.53 -38.80 31.86
C THR A 8 -30.37 -38.02 30.54
N PHE A 9 -31.40 -37.33 30.06
CA PHE A 9 -31.34 -36.55 28.80
C PHE A 9 -31.27 -35.03 29.00
N LEU A 10 -31.31 -34.53 30.25
CA LEU A 10 -31.28 -33.10 30.58
C LEU A 10 -29.94 -32.64 31.20
N ALA A 11 -28.83 -33.31 30.86
CA ALA A 11 -27.47 -32.84 31.17
C ALA A 11 -26.66 -32.43 29.92
N VAL A 12 -27.30 -32.38 28.74
CA VAL A 12 -26.63 -32.04 27.45
C VAL A 12 -27.02 -30.66 26.91
N ALA A 13 -27.88 -29.90 27.61
CA ALA A 13 -28.31 -28.55 27.20
C ALA A 13 -27.77 -27.44 28.13
N GLY A 14 -26.51 -27.57 28.55
CA GLY A 14 -25.76 -26.46 29.12
C GLY A 14 -25.21 -25.61 27.98
N VAL A 15 -25.82 -24.45 27.75
CA VAL A 15 -25.31 -23.38 26.88
C VAL A 15 -23.93 -22.98 27.40
N LEU A 16 -22.88 -23.63 26.90
CA LEU A 16 -21.56 -23.06 26.87
C LEU A 16 -21.57 -22.03 25.74
N ILE A 17 -21.51 -20.75 26.13
CA ILE A 17 -20.98 -19.69 25.28
C ILE A 17 -19.54 -20.13 24.96
N LEU A 18 -19.37 -20.80 23.82
CA LEU A 18 -18.06 -21.14 23.30
C LEU A 18 -17.36 -19.82 22.97
N ARG A 19 -16.35 -19.47 23.76
CA ARG A 19 -15.31 -18.55 23.29
C ARG A 19 -14.77 -19.12 21.97
N PRO A 20 -14.69 -18.33 20.89
CA PRO A 20 -14.06 -18.78 19.66
C PRO A 20 -12.55 -18.84 19.93
N GLY A 21 -12.07 -20.03 20.28
CA GLY A 21 -10.65 -20.25 20.59
C GLY A 21 -10.25 -21.72 20.57
N ALA A 22 -10.99 -22.57 19.85
CA ALA A 22 -10.74 -24.00 19.81
C ALA A 22 -10.73 -24.54 18.37
N LEU A 23 -9.92 -23.94 17.52
CA LEU A 23 -9.44 -24.53 16.27
C LEU A 23 -7.97 -24.10 16.15
N HIS A 24 -7.09 -25.08 15.93
CA HIS A 24 -5.63 -25.07 16.09
C HIS A 24 -5.16 -25.43 17.52
N ALA A 25 -4.25 -26.41 17.61
CA ALA A 25 -3.55 -26.73 18.85
C ALA A 25 -2.95 -25.44 19.41
N GLU A 26 -3.15 -25.14 20.71
CA GLU A 26 -2.84 -23.85 21.36
C GLU A 26 -1.58 -23.18 20.79
N GLU A 27 -1.77 -22.36 19.76
CA GLU A 27 -0.77 -21.46 19.22
C GLU A 27 -0.77 -20.25 20.15
N SER A 28 0.23 -20.16 21.03
CA SER A 28 0.39 -18.97 21.86
C SER A 28 1.13 -17.89 21.07
N TYR A 29 0.42 -16.83 20.71
CA TYR A 29 1.03 -15.66 20.07
C TYR A 29 2.02 -14.98 21.02
N VAL A 30 3.20 -14.63 20.50
CA VAL A 30 4.09 -13.67 21.15
C VAL A 30 3.65 -12.29 20.69
N LEU A 31 3.24 -11.42 21.62
CA LEU A 31 2.63 -10.14 21.30
C LEU A 31 3.66 -9.00 21.28
N LEU A 32 3.43 -8.01 20.42
CA LEU A 32 4.16 -6.74 20.41
C LEU A 32 4.02 -6.07 21.77
N ASP A 33 5.14 -5.49 22.21
CA ASP A 33 5.09 -4.52 23.31
C ASP A 33 4.25 -3.30 22.89
N ARG A 34 3.88 -2.50 23.89
CA ARG A 34 2.97 -1.38 23.69
C ARG A 34 3.52 -0.34 22.68
N PRO A 35 4.77 0.15 22.79
CA PRO A 35 5.31 1.09 21.80
C PRO A 35 5.31 0.56 20.37
N GLN A 36 5.70 -0.71 20.15
CA GLN A 36 5.69 -1.29 18.81
C GLN A 36 4.27 -1.57 18.30
N TYR A 37 3.32 -1.92 19.18
CA TYR A 37 1.92 -2.04 18.81
C TYR A 37 1.32 -0.70 18.35
N ILE A 38 1.60 0.39 19.08
CA ILE A 38 1.17 1.75 18.71
C ILE A 38 1.87 2.19 17.41
N LYS A 39 3.16 1.90 17.25
CA LYS A 39 3.90 2.14 15.99
C LYS A 39 3.20 1.44 14.82
N ARG A 40 2.83 0.17 14.97
CA ARG A 40 2.12 -0.58 13.93
C ARG A 40 0.78 0.04 13.56
N ILE A 41 -0.02 0.41 14.56
CA ILE A 41 -1.31 1.08 14.35
C ILE A 41 -1.13 2.39 13.59
N ALA A 42 -0.18 3.24 14.03
CA ALA A 42 0.10 4.53 13.41
C ALA A 42 0.60 4.37 11.98
N MET A 43 1.50 3.42 11.73
CA MET A 43 1.99 3.16 10.37
C MET A 43 0.84 2.73 9.43
N ASP A 44 -0.03 1.82 9.86
CA ASP A 44 -1.15 1.35 9.04
C ASP A 44 -2.20 2.45 8.80
N LEU A 45 -2.59 3.17 9.86
CA LEU A 45 -3.70 4.13 9.83
C LEU A 45 -3.28 5.54 9.40
N LEU A 46 -2.06 5.99 9.71
CA LEU A 46 -1.59 7.35 9.40
C LEU A 46 -0.53 7.37 8.31
N GLY A 47 0.17 6.26 8.08
CA GLY A 47 1.29 6.21 7.14
C GLY A 47 2.65 6.60 7.72
N GLY A 48 2.68 7.06 8.97
CA GLY A 48 3.89 7.56 9.63
C GLY A 48 4.01 7.10 11.07
N ARG A 49 5.03 7.61 11.76
CA ARG A 49 5.24 7.33 13.19
C ARG A 49 4.16 7.99 14.06
N PRO A 50 3.83 7.36 15.21
CA PRO A 50 3.00 7.99 16.23
C PRO A 50 3.71 9.21 16.83
N SER A 51 2.95 10.12 17.43
CA SER A 51 3.55 11.19 18.21
C SER A 51 4.21 10.62 19.48
N LEU A 52 5.18 11.35 20.05
CA LEU A 52 5.80 10.95 21.32
C LEU A 52 4.77 10.87 22.47
N THR A 53 3.69 11.65 22.39
CA THR A 53 2.56 11.60 23.33
C THR A 53 1.76 10.33 23.13
N ASP A 54 1.48 9.95 21.89
CA ASP A 54 0.70 8.74 21.57
C ASP A 54 1.41 7.48 22.04
N LEU A 55 2.76 7.42 21.94
CA LEU A 55 3.56 6.32 22.47
C LEU A 55 3.38 6.10 23.99
N GLN A 56 2.92 7.12 24.72
CA GLN A 56 2.64 7.03 26.15
C GLN A 56 1.21 6.58 26.46
N THR A 57 0.35 6.36 25.46
CA THR A 57 -1.04 5.90 25.63
C THR A 57 -1.11 4.55 26.35
N PRO A 58 -1.81 4.42 27.49
CA PRO A 58 -2.01 3.13 28.17
C PRO A 58 -2.76 2.11 27.32
N ASP A 59 -2.53 0.80 27.52
CA ASP A 59 -3.19 -0.28 26.75
C ASP A 59 -4.73 -0.18 26.74
N ALA A 60 -5.33 0.27 27.85
CA ALA A 60 -6.78 0.45 27.98
C ALA A 60 -7.35 1.55 27.07
N ASP A 61 -6.53 2.54 26.69
CA ASP A 61 -6.93 3.72 25.92
C ASP A 61 -6.58 3.61 24.43
N ILE A 62 -5.88 2.54 24.02
CA ILE A 62 -5.55 2.28 22.60
C ILE A 62 -6.78 2.27 21.68
N PRO A 63 -7.94 1.69 22.06
CA PRO A 63 -9.13 1.78 21.21
C PRO A 63 -9.57 3.23 20.92
N SER A 64 -9.45 4.13 21.89
CA SER A 64 -9.75 5.55 21.70
C SER A 64 -8.68 6.26 20.85
N LEU A 65 -7.41 5.83 20.95
CA LEU A 65 -6.36 6.31 20.04
C LEU A 65 -6.62 5.90 18.59
N VAL A 66 -7.09 4.66 18.36
CA VAL A 66 -7.49 4.18 17.03
C VAL A 66 -8.64 5.01 16.48
N ASP A 67 -9.65 5.33 17.30
CA ASP A 67 -10.76 6.21 16.93
C ASP A 67 -10.27 7.61 16.53
N HIS A 68 -9.33 8.15 17.31
CA HIS A 68 -8.72 9.44 17.02
C HIS A 68 -8.00 9.42 15.67
N TYR A 69 -7.17 8.41 15.41
CA TYR A 69 -6.45 8.27 14.14
C TYR A 69 -7.40 8.16 12.95
N MET A 70 -8.48 7.38 13.05
CA MET A 70 -9.49 7.24 12.00
C MET A 70 -10.30 8.52 11.71
N ALA A 71 -10.13 9.57 12.50
CA ALA A 71 -10.76 10.88 12.30
C ALA A 71 -9.80 11.92 11.67
N THR A 72 -8.54 11.56 11.42
CA THR A 72 -7.53 12.47 10.87
C THR A 72 -7.53 12.51 9.33
N GLU A 73 -6.97 13.59 8.77
CA GLU A 73 -6.70 13.68 7.32
C GLU A 73 -5.67 12.64 6.86
N ALA A 74 -4.67 12.33 7.69
CA ALA A 74 -3.69 11.28 7.39
C ALA A 74 -4.35 9.92 7.16
N PHE A 75 -5.40 9.58 7.93
CA PHE A 75 -6.20 8.38 7.67
C PHE A 75 -6.96 8.45 6.35
N ALA A 76 -7.51 9.62 6.00
CA ALA A 76 -8.12 9.81 4.69
C ALA A 76 -7.12 9.52 3.56
N ASP A 77 -5.90 10.04 3.65
CA ASP A 77 -4.86 9.79 2.65
C ASP A 77 -4.44 8.32 2.58
N ARG A 78 -4.36 7.64 3.73
CA ARG A 78 -4.12 6.19 3.77
C ARG A 78 -5.20 5.37 3.08
N LEU A 79 -6.46 5.78 3.17
CA LEU A 79 -7.55 5.12 2.45
C LEU A 79 -7.43 5.23 0.93
N LEU A 80 -6.86 6.32 0.39
CA LEU A 80 -6.60 6.42 -1.05
C LEU A 80 -5.56 5.42 -1.50
N TRP A 81 -4.48 5.27 -0.72
CA TRP A 81 -3.44 4.28 -0.99
C TRP A 81 -3.98 2.86 -0.94
N PHE A 82 -4.77 2.57 0.10
CA PHE A 82 -5.44 1.29 0.22
C PHE A 82 -6.37 1.01 -0.96
N ALA A 83 -7.24 1.96 -1.32
CA ALA A 83 -8.14 1.80 -2.46
C ALA A 83 -7.34 1.59 -3.76
N ASN A 84 -6.21 2.27 -3.91
CA ASN A 84 -5.39 2.13 -5.10
C ASN A 84 -4.72 0.75 -5.20
N ASP A 85 -4.46 0.05 -4.09
CA ASP A 85 -3.97 -1.33 -4.10
C ASP A 85 -5.03 -2.30 -4.66
N ILE A 86 -6.32 -1.93 -4.56
CA ILE A 86 -7.45 -2.70 -5.07
C ILE A 86 -7.74 -2.35 -6.54
N PHE A 87 -7.92 -1.06 -6.82
CA PHE A 87 -8.42 -0.60 -8.13
C PHE A 87 -7.30 -0.34 -9.15
N LEU A 88 -6.07 -0.09 -8.70
CA LEU A 88 -4.90 0.18 -9.55
C LEU A 88 -5.13 1.32 -10.56
N THR A 89 -5.85 2.36 -10.14
CA THR A 89 -6.29 3.46 -11.03
C THR A 89 -5.48 4.74 -10.93
N ARG A 90 -4.61 4.94 -9.93
CA ARG A 90 -3.57 5.99 -9.99
C ARG A 90 -2.43 5.49 -10.87
N PHE A 91 -2.19 6.20 -11.96
CA PHE A 91 -1.11 5.95 -12.91
C PHE A 91 -0.40 7.27 -13.24
N ALA A 92 0.91 7.22 -13.49
CA ALA A 92 1.76 8.41 -13.62
C ALA A 92 1.41 9.30 -14.82
N GLU A 93 0.91 8.70 -15.92
CA GLU A 93 0.53 9.44 -17.11
C GLU A 93 -0.71 8.84 -17.78
N VAL A 94 -1.59 9.72 -18.24
CA VAL A 94 -2.63 9.32 -19.18
C VAL A 94 -2.06 9.24 -20.60
N GLU A 95 -1.68 8.04 -21.03
CA GLU A 95 -1.01 7.80 -22.32
C GLU A 95 -1.75 8.35 -23.56
N TYR A 96 -3.08 8.42 -23.51
CA TYR A 96 -3.88 8.88 -24.66
C TYR A 96 -4.00 10.41 -24.79
N PHE A 97 -3.58 11.18 -23.78
CA PHE A 97 -3.64 12.64 -23.79
C PHE A 97 -2.35 13.33 -24.29
N ARG A 98 -1.29 12.55 -24.60
CA ARG A 98 0.06 13.09 -24.88
C ARG A 98 0.15 14.10 -26.04
N ASP A 99 -0.65 13.94 -27.10
CA ASP A 99 -0.60 14.83 -28.28
C ASP A 99 -1.93 15.56 -28.59
N SER A 100 -2.93 15.56 -27.69
CA SER A 100 -4.11 16.45 -27.79
C SER A 100 -4.00 17.70 -26.90
N TYR A 101 -2.98 17.74 -26.04
CA TYR A 101 -2.77 18.78 -25.04
C TYR A 101 -1.67 19.78 -25.41
N ASP A 102 -1.35 20.00 -26.70
CA ASP A 102 -0.51 21.14 -27.13
C ASP A 102 -1.13 22.52 -26.77
N TYR A 103 -2.33 22.52 -26.18
CA TYR A 103 -3.09 23.70 -25.78
C TYR A 103 -3.10 24.00 -24.26
N TYR A 104 -2.54 23.13 -23.42
CA TYR A 104 -2.49 23.34 -21.96
C TYR A 104 -1.05 23.18 -21.44
N ASP A 105 -0.75 23.85 -20.34
CA ASP A 105 0.51 23.65 -19.62
C ASP A 105 0.64 22.21 -19.09
N GLU A 106 1.87 21.81 -18.76
CA GLU A 106 2.17 20.49 -18.20
C GLU A 106 1.43 20.25 -16.86
N HIS A 107 1.18 21.32 -16.08
CA HIS A 107 0.46 21.28 -14.80
C HIS A 107 -0.97 20.76 -14.93
N THR A 108 -1.70 21.20 -15.96
CA THR A 108 -3.08 20.77 -16.21
C THR A 108 -3.16 19.27 -16.54
N ARG A 109 -2.12 18.69 -17.15
CA ARG A 109 -2.11 17.27 -17.54
C ARG A 109 -2.05 16.33 -16.33
N PHE A 110 -1.21 16.64 -15.34
CA PHE A 110 -1.09 15.84 -14.12
C PHE A 110 -2.33 15.92 -13.25
N ASP A 111 -2.92 17.11 -13.12
CA ASP A 111 -4.15 17.28 -12.34
C ASP A 111 -5.33 16.51 -12.94
N VAL A 112 -5.46 16.46 -14.27
CA VAL A 112 -6.47 15.64 -14.95
C VAL A 112 -6.19 14.15 -14.76
N ALA A 113 -4.94 13.70 -14.95
CA ALA A 113 -4.55 12.31 -14.75
C ALA A 113 -4.88 11.82 -13.34
N ARG A 114 -4.52 12.64 -12.34
CA ARG A 114 -4.80 12.40 -10.93
C ARG A 114 -6.30 12.38 -10.66
N ALA A 115 -7.05 13.37 -11.13
CA ALA A 115 -8.50 13.43 -10.91
C ALA A 115 -9.23 12.22 -11.51
N VAL A 116 -8.87 11.80 -12.73
CA VAL A 116 -9.46 10.62 -13.38
C VAL A 116 -9.08 9.33 -12.65
N GLY A 117 -7.81 9.18 -12.26
CA GLY A 117 -7.33 7.99 -11.55
C GLY A 117 -7.87 7.85 -10.12
N GLU A 118 -8.14 8.97 -9.45
CA GLU A 118 -8.65 9.01 -8.08
C GLU A 118 -10.18 8.86 -7.98
N GLU A 119 -10.93 8.97 -9.08
CA GLU A 119 -12.41 8.87 -9.09
C GLU A 119 -12.97 7.67 -8.28
N PRO A 120 -12.52 6.41 -8.49
CA PRO A 120 -12.98 5.28 -7.67
C PRO A 120 -12.39 5.27 -6.25
N LEU A 121 -11.20 5.83 -6.07
CA LEU A 121 -10.55 5.87 -4.76
C LEU A 121 -11.26 6.83 -3.81
N ARG A 122 -11.73 7.96 -4.36
CA ARG A 122 -12.45 9.00 -3.62
C ARG A 122 -13.84 8.55 -3.22
N LEU A 123 -14.50 7.71 -4.03
CA LEU A 123 -15.74 7.05 -3.60
C LEU A 123 -15.49 6.12 -2.41
N PHE A 124 -14.46 5.27 -2.47
CA PHE A 124 -14.10 4.41 -1.34
C PHE A 124 -13.77 5.23 -0.08
N GLN A 125 -12.92 6.26 -0.22
CA GLN A 125 -12.58 7.17 0.87
C GLN A 125 -13.83 7.81 1.48
N HIS A 126 -14.75 8.34 0.65
CA HIS A 126 -16.00 8.94 1.09
C HIS A 126 -16.86 7.96 1.90
N ILE A 127 -17.03 6.73 1.40
CA ILE A 127 -17.80 5.68 2.08
C ILE A 127 -17.23 5.43 3.48
N VAL A 128 -15.91 5.23 3.59
CA VAL A 128 -15.28 4.91 4.87
C VAL A 128 -15.29 6.09 5.83
N LEU A 129 -14.99 7.31 5.36
CA LEU A 129 -14.96 8.49 6.22
C LEU A 129 -16.33 8.80 6.82
N ASN A 130 -17.40 8.62 6.04
CA ASN A 130 -18.78 8.88 6.45
C ASN A 130 -19.47 7.64 7.06
N ASP A 131 -18.75 6.54 7.25
CA ASP A 131 -19.25 5.28 7.80
C ASP A 131 -20.50 4.74 7.04
N LEU A 132 -20.50 4.93 5.72
CA LEU A 132 -21.53 4.39 4.84
C LEU A 132 -21.29 2.89 4.58
N PRO A 133 -22.34 2.12 4.25
CA PRO A 133 -22.20 0.70 3.93
C PRO A 133 -21.23 0.47 2.77
N LEU A 134 -20.24 -0.41 2.94
CA LEU A 134 -19.26 -0.72 1.89
C LEU A 134 -19.88 -1.23 0.58
N THR A 135 -21.13 -1.73 0.63
CA THR A 135 -21.93 -2.08 -0.56
C THR A 135 -22.16 -0.88 -1.50
N GLU A 136 -22.05 0.35 -1.02
CA GLU A 136 -22.13 1.57 -1.85
C GLU A 136 -21.04 1.63 -2.92
N LEU A 137 -19.94 0.88 -2.78
CA LEU A 137 -18.95 0.74 -3.85
C LEU A 137 -19.55 0.30 -5.19
N VAL A 138 -20.65 -0.44 -5.17
CA VAL A 138 -21.34 -0.92 -6.38
C VAL A 138 -22.81 -0.51 -6.43
N THR A 139 -23.34 0.12 -5.38
CA THR A 139 -24.77 0.50 -5.29
C THR A 139 -25.02 1.99 -5.17
N ALA A 140 -23.98 2.81 -4.91
CA ALA A 140 -24.13 4.26 -4.78
C ALA A 140 -24.81 4.86 -6.01
N ASP A 141 -25.78 5.72 -5.76
CA ASP A 141 -26.52 6.43 -6.81
C ASP A 141 -25.90 7.81 -7.13
N TYR A 142 -24.68 8.06 -6.63
CA TYR A 142 -23.88 9.26 -6.81
C TYR A 142 -22.44 8.89 -7.21
N THR A 143 -21.62 9.88 -7.55
CA THR A 143 -20.16 9.76 -7.68
C THR A 143 -19.49 10.85 -6.84
N ILE A 144 -18.18 10.74 -6.60
CA ILE A 144 -17.40 11.77 -5.92
C ILE A 144 -16.49 12.45 -6.94
N ALA A 145 -16.54 13.77 -7.02
CA ALA A 145 -15.81 14.56 -8.00
C ALA A 145 -15.29 15.87 -7.43
N ASN A 146 -14.20 16.36 -8.00
CA ASN A 146 -13.74 17.74 -7.85
C ASN A 146 -14.07 18.55 -9.12
N SER A 147 -13.71 19.84 -9.16
CA SER A 147 -14.03 20.68 -10.32
C SER A 147 -13.40 20.18 -11.63
N THR A 148 -12.20 19.60 -11.57
CA THR A 148 -11.50 19.05 -12.75
C THR A 148 -12.27 17.88 -13.34
N LEU A 149 -12.64 16.93 -12.50
CA LEU A 149 -13.40 15.75 -12.92
C LEU A 149 -14.81 16.13 -13.38
N ALA A 150 -15.46 17.08 -12.70
CA ALA A 150 -16.80 17.53 -13.03
C ALA A 150 -16.87 18.24 -14.39
N TRP A 151 -15.88 19.07 -14.69
CA TRP A 151 -15.72 19.66 -16.01
C TRP A 151 -15.52 18.58 -17.08
N PHE A 152 -14.64 17.62 -16.83
CA PHE A 152 -14.27 16.61 -17.80
C PHE A 152 -15.43 15.64 -18.11
N TRP A 153 -16.12 15.17 -17.07
CA TRP A 153 -17.18 14.15 -17.17
C TRP A 153 -18.61 14.69 -17.15
N ARG A 154 -18.78 16.02 -17.19
CA ARG A 154 -20.09 16.68 -17.14
C ARG A 154 -20.90 16.19 -15.93
N ILE A 155 -20.28 16.31 -14.75
CA ILE A 155 -20.90 15.95 -13.47
C ILE A 155 -21.56 17.21 -12.90
N ASP A 156 -22.79 17.08 -12.43
CA ASP A 156 -23.43 18.08 -11.58
C ASP A 156 -22.67 18.17 -10.27
N TYR A 157 -21.93 19.26 -10.08
CA TYR A 157 -21.01 19.49 -8.98
C TYR A 157 -21.27 20.85 -8.35
N ASN A 158 -21.45 20.85 -7.03
CA ASN A 158 -21.89 22.01 -6.26
C ASN A 158 -20.74 22.79 -5.57
N GLY A 159 -19.48 22.39 -5.75
CA GLY A 159 -18.33 23.04 -5.10
C GLY A 159 -17.71 24.22 -5.84
N GLY A 160 -18.38 24.75 -6.87
CA GLY A 160 -17.93 25.93 -7.63
C GLY A 160 -16.78 25.68 -8.62
N SER A 161 -16.56 26.61 -9.54
CA SER A 161 -15.48 26.52 -10.53
C SER A 161 -14.10 26.63 -9.86
N GLY A 162 -13.22 25.66 -10.08
CA GLY A 162 -11.86 25.63 -9.51
C GLY A 162 -11.78 25.08 -8.08
N GLY A 163 -12.88 24.60 -7.50
CA GLY A 163 -12.88 23.93 -6.20
C GLY A 163 -12.11 22.61 -6.24
N LYS A 164 -11.14 22.45 -5.33
CA LYS A 164 -10.33 21.22 -5.17
C LYS A 164 -11.04 20.15 -4.33
N ASP A 165 -12.13 20.51 -3.67
CA ASP A 165 -12.89 19.63 -2.78
C ASP A 165 -13.50 18.46 -3.56
N TRP A 166 -13.53 17.31 -2.93
CA TRP A 166 -14.15 16.10 -3.46
C TRP A 166 -15.56 15.96 -2.88
N LEU A 167 -16.57 16.29 -3.69
CA LEU A 167 -17.97 16.32 -3.27
C LEU A 167 -18.81 15.33 -4.07
N ALA A 168 -19.95 14.94 -3.49
CA ALA A 168 -20.92 14.13 -4.18
C ALA A 168 -21.50 14.88 -5.40
N GLY A 169 -21.64 14.16 -6.52
CA GLY A 169 -22.17 14.67 -7.76
C GLY A 169 -22.88 13.60 -8.58
N ARG A 170 -23.50 14.02 -9.69
CA ARG A 170 -24.26 13.13 -10.59
C ARG A 170 -23.86 13.33 -12.05
N TYR A 171 -23.69 12.24 -12.81
CA TYR A 171 -23.38 12.37 -14.23
C TYR A 171 -24.61 12.89 -14.99
N LEU A 172 -24.38 13.81 -15.92
CA LEU A 172 -25.45 14.43 -16.72
C LEU A 172 -25.65 13.75 -18.09
N ASP A 173 -25.00 12.62 -18.34
CA ASP A 173 -25.01 11.91 -19.64
C ASP A 173 -26.06 10.79 -19.74
N GLY A 174 -26.93 10.68 -18.74
CA GLY A 174 -28.04 9.73 -18.72
C GLY A 174 -27.67 8.30 -18.35
N ARG A 175 -26.43 8.05 -17.88
CA ARG A 175 -26.06 6.74 -17.33
C ARG A 175 -26.78 6.43 -16.02
N GLU A 176 -26.95 5.14 -15.74
CA GLU A 176 -27.31 4.70 -14.40
C GLU A 176 -26.12 4.81 -13.45
N HIS A 177 -26.37 5.25 -12.22
CA HIS A 177 -25.36 5.25 -11.17
C HIS A 177 -25.35 3.91 -10.43
N ALA A 178 -24.15 3.38 -10.20
CA ALA A 178 -23.90 2.11 -9.54
C ALA A 178 -22.49 2.08 -8.92
N GLY A 179 -22.17 3.12 -8.13
CA GLY A 179 -20.83 3.34 -7.57
C GLY A 179 -19.73 3.23 -8.63
N VAL A 180 -18.67 2.48 -8.32
CA VAL A 180 -17.51 2.24 -9.18
C VAL A 180 -17.90 1.67 -10.55
N LEU A 181 -18.97 0.86 -10.62
CA LEU A 181 -19.42 0.26 -11.88
C LEU A 181 -19.88 1.30 -12.91
N SER A 182 -20.20 2.50 -12.46
CA SER A 182 -20.65 3.61 -13.30
C SER A 182 -19.55 4.65 -13.59
N GLN A 183 -18.35 4.52 -13.00
CA GLN A 183 -17.29 5.52 -13.07
C GLN A 183 -16.37 5.36 -14.29
N ASN A 184 -15.92 6.48 -14.87
CA ASN A 184 -15.07 6.46 -16.06
C ASN A 184 -13.64 6.04 -15.72
N GLY A 185 -13.08 6.52 -14.61
CA GLY A 185 -11.70 6.30 -14.18
C GLY A 185 -11.35 4.82 -14.03
N PHE A 186 -12.31 4.01 -13.55
CA PHE A 186 -12.14 2.56 -13.45
C PHE A 186 -11.93 1.92 -14.83
N TYR A 187 -12.75 2.27 -15.82
CA TYR A 187 -12.67 1.72 -17.18
C TYR A 187 -11.62 2.39 -18.07
N TYR A 188 -11.12 3.55 -17.64
CA TYR A 188 -9.95 4.19 -18.23
C TYR A 188 -8.71 3.32 -18.00
N ARG A 189 -8.53 2.81 -16.78
CA ARG A 189 -7.47 1.86 -16.44
C ARG A 189 -7.65 0.51 -17.13
N TYR A 190 -8.88 0.01 -17.22
CA TYR A 190 -9.17 -1.32 -17.74
C TYR A 190 -9.81 -1.26 -19.14
N PRO A 191 -8.99 -1.22 -20.20
CA PRO A 191 -9.49 -1.07 -21.56
C PRO A 191 -10.25 -2.32 -22.03
N SER A 192 -11.12 -2.13 -23.01
CA SER A 192 -11.69 -3.23 -23.80
C SER A 192 -11.69 -2.87 -25.29
N THR A 193 -11.81 -3.89 -26.12
CA THR A 193 -11.85 -3.83 -27.58
C THR A 193 -13.17 -4.42 -28.10
N LEU A 194 -13.47 -4.17 -29.38
CA LEU A 194 -14.63 -4.76 -30.05
C LEU A 194 -14.58 -6.30 -30.05
N SER A 195 -13.38 -6.88 -30.20
CA SER A 195 -13.16 -8.33 -30.15
C SER A 195 -13.32 -8.89 -28.73
N ASN A 196 -12.81 -8.18 -27.72
CA ASN A 196 -12.90 -8.58 -26.31
C ASN A 196 -14.33 -8.46 -25.75
N LYS A 197 -15.18 -7.61 -26.33
CA LYS A 197 -16.60 -7.43 -25.95
C LYS A 197 -16.78 -7.20 -24.45
N GLN A 198 -15.98 -6.30 -23.86
CA GLN A 198 -16.02 -5.92 -22.44
C GLN A 198 -15.62 -7.01 -21.43
N ARG A 199 -15.21 -8.21 -21.86
CA ARG A 199 -14.83 -9.32 -20.96
C ARG A 199 -13.67 -9.00 -20.03
N HIS A 200 -12.73 -8.17 -20.46
CA HIS A 200 -11.64 -7.72 -19.60
C HIS A 200 -12.16 -6.86 -18.44
N ARG A 201 -13.10 -5.95 -18.70
CA ARG A 201 -13.74 -5.13 -17.66
C ARG A 201 -14.63 -5.97 -16.76
N ALA A 202 -15.37 -6.93 -17.33
CA ALA A 202 -16.15 -7.90 -16.56
C ALA A 202 -15.27 -8.71 -15.61
N ASN A 203 -14.12 -9.21 -16.09
CA ASN A 203 -13.16 -9.93 -15.25
C ASN A 203 -12.61 -9.06 -14.11
N GLN A 204 -12.42 -7.75 -14.36
CA GLN A 204 -11.97 -6.84 -13.30
C GLN A 204 -13.03 -6.62 -12.22
N ILE A 205 -14.30 -6.48 -12.62
CA ILE A 205 -15.42 -6.40 -11.67
C ILE A 205 -15.45 -7.66 -10.80
N THR A 206 -15.41 -8.85 -11.40
CA THR A 206 -15.48 -10.11 -10.63
C THR A 206 -14.24 -10.32 -9.76
N ARG A 207 -13.06 -9.91 -10.22
CA ARG A 207 -11.83 -10.01 -9.43
C ARG A 207 -11.85 -9.08 -8.22
N VAL A 208 -12.20 -7.82 -8.43
CA VAL A 208 -12.19 -6.80 -7.36
C VAL A 208 -13.27 -7.07 -6.33
N PHE A 209 -14.48 -7.44 -6.76
CA PHE A 209 -15.64 -7.51 -5.87
C PHE A 209 -16.02 -8.93 -5.45
N LEU A 210 -15.55 -9.99 -6.13
CA LEU A 210 -15.98 -11.36 -5.87
C LEU A 210 -14.80 -12.35 -5.70
N ASP A 211 -13.55 -11.86 -5.71
CA ASP A 211 -12.33 -12.68 -5.67
C ASP A 211 -12.29 -13.77 -6.77
N ASP A 212 -12.83 -13.41 -7.94
CA ASP A 212 -13.01 -14.34 -9.05
C ASP A 212 -12.29 -13.86 -10.32
N ASP A 213 -11.05 -14.30 -10.50
CA ASP A 213 -10.23 -14.00 -11.68
C ASP A 213 -10.29 -15.13 -12.72
N HIS A 214 -11.03 -14.88 -13.79
CA HIS A 214 -11.24 -15.82 -14.88
C HIS A 214 -9.98 -16.03 -15.74
N PHE A 215 -9.00 -15.12 -15.69
CA PHE A 215 -7.78 -15.24 -16.50
C PHE A 215 -6.73 -16.16 -15.89
N PHE A 216 -6.87 -16.51 -14.60
CA PHE A 216 -6.02 -17.50 -13.93
C PHE A 216 -6.70 -18.85 -13.72
N ARG A 217 -7.93 -19.03 -14.23
CA ARG A 217 -8.62 -20.32 -14.18
C ARG A 217 -7.98 -21.29 -15.16
N ASN A 218 -7.57 -22.45 -14.66
CA ASN A 218 -7.12 -23.55 -15.52
C ASN A 218 -8.35 -24.30 -16.03
N VAL A 219 -8.77 -24.01 -17.27
CA VAL A 219 -9.92 -24.67 -17.91
C VAL A 219 -9.41 -25.57 -19.04
N SER A 220 -9.73 -26.86 -18.97
CA SER A 220 -9.53 -27.80 -20.08
C SER A 220 -10.80 -27.83 -20.93
N ILE A 221 -10.75 -27.23 -22.13
CA ILE A 221 -11.87 -27.21 -23.07
C ILE A 221 -11.59 -28.21 -24.19
N ASP A 222 -12.47 -29.19 -24.38
CA ASP A 222 -12.45 -30.05 -25.56
C ASP A 222 -13.06 -29.30 -26.75
N LEU A 223 -12.20 -28.73 -27.61
CA LEU A 223 -12.58 -27.88 -28.75
C LEU A 223 -12.96 -28.67 -30.02
N ARG A 224 -13.49 -29.89 -29.88
CA ARG A 224 -14.00 -30.66 -31.04
C ARG A 224 -15.32 -30.09 -31.56
N LEU A 225 -15.23 -28.94 -32.24
CA LEU A 225 -16.30 -28.35 -33.04
C LEU A 225 -16.35 -29.08 -34.39
N GLY A 226 -17.49 -29.66 -34.72
CA GLY A 226 -17.65 -30.53 -35.89
C GLY A 226 -18.67 -30.00 -36.88
N SER A 227 -18.35 -28.98 -37.67
CA SER A 227 -19.14 -28.68 -38.88
C SER A 227 -18.40 -27.79 -39.91
N ALA A 228 -19.12 -27.46 -41.00
CA ALA A 228 -18.69 -26.69 -42.16
C ALA A 228 -18.77 -25.15 -41.98
N ASP A 229 -19.38 -24.64 -40.90
CA ASP A 229 -19.37 -23.21 -40.53
C ASP A 229 -18.88 -23.01 -39.10
N PRO A 230 -17.57 -22.75 -38.91
CA PRO A 230 -16.96 -22.65 -37.60
C PRO A 230 -17.46 -21.49 -36.73
N GLU A 231 -18.01 -20.42 -37.32
CA GLU A 231 -18.39 -19.20 -36.57
C GLU A 231 -19.78 -19.33 -35.92
N LEU A 232 -20.74 -19.91 -36.66
CA LEU A 232 -22.07 -20.23 -36.12
C LEU A 232 -22.01 -21.32 -35.05
N ASP A 233 -21.19 -22.36 -35.27
CA ASP A 233 -20.98 -23.43 -34.27
C ASP A 233 -20.36 -22.91 -32.98
N LEU A 234 -19.41 -21.97 -33.09
CA LEU A 234 -18.78 -21.38 -31.91
C LEU A 234 -19.80 -20.55 -31.12
N LEU A 235 -20.61 -19.73 -31.79
CA LEU A 235 -21.66 -18.94 -31.13
C LEU A 235 -22.71 -19.84 -30.46
N ASP A 236 -23.14 -20.91 -31.13
CA ASP A 236 -24.07 -21.89 -30.56
C ASP A 236 -23.46 -22.61 -29.36
N ALA A 237 -22.18 -23.01 -29.46
CA ALA A 237 -21.46 -23.63 -28.35
C ALA A 237 -21.41 -22.72 -27.12
N THR A 238 -21.19 -21.41 -27.28
CA THR A 238 -21.22 -20.46 -26.14
C THR A 238 -22.58 -20.35 -25.44
N ARG A 239 -23.65 -20.83 -26.09
CA ARG A 239 -25.02 -20.80 -25.59
C ARG A 239 -25.49 -22.13 -25.02
N HIS A 240 -25.05 -23.24 -25.61
CA HIS A 240 -25.61 -24.57 -25.32
C HIS A 240 -24.57 -25.60 -24.88
N ASN A 241 -23.27 -25.42 -25.18
CA ASN A 241 -22.23 -26.34 -24.74
C ASN A 241 -21.84 -26.03 -23.29
N HIS A 242 -22.08 -26.98 -22.38
CA HIS A 242 -21.79 -26.83 -20.94
C HIS A 242 -20.35 -26.38 -20.64
N GLY A 243 -19.37 -26.77 -21.46
CA GLY A 243 -17.97 -26.36 -21.28
C GLY A 243 -17.72 -24.88 -21.62
N CYS A 244 -18.44 -24.32 -22.58
CA CYS A 244 -18.33 -22.91 -22.98
C CYS A 244 -19.23 -22.02 -22.12
N VAL A 245 -20.47 -22.46 -21.86
CA VAL A 245 -21.47 -21.72 -21.09
C VAL A 245 -20.94 -21.34 -19.69
N ALA A 246 -20.14 -22.22 -19.06
CA ALA A 246 -19.58 -21.97 -17.73
C ALA A 246 -18.78 -20.66 -17.59
N CYS A 247 -18.13 -20.18 -18.67
CA CYS A 247 -17.43 -18.90 -18.69
C CYS A 247 -18.27 -17.79 -19.35
N HIS A 248 -19.08 -18.12 -20.34
CA HIS A 248 -19.89 -17.13 -21.04
C HIS A 248 -21.07 -16.62 -20.20
N ASP A 249 -21.63 -17.43 -19.29
CA ASP A 249 -22.67 -16.98 -18.34
C ASP A 249 -22.12 -16.01 -17.29
N THR A 250 -20.83 -16.09 -16.99
CA THR A 250 -20.18 -15.28 -15.96
C THR A 250 -19.62 -13.98 -16.55
N LEU A 251 -18.87 -14.06 -17.66
CA LEU A 251 -18.21 -12.89 -18.25
C LEU A 251 -19.06 -12.13 -19.25
N ASP A 252 -19.76 -12.81 -20.17
CA ASP A 252 -20.44 -12.11 -21.27
C ASP A 252 -21.69 -11.39 -20.76
N GLY A 253 -22.40 -11.99 -19.81
CA GLY A 253 -23.56 -11.37 -19.15
C GLY A 253 -23.18 -10.09 -18.39
N ILE A 254 -22.09 -10.11 -17.62
CA ILE A 254 -21.58 -8.91 -16.93
C ILE A 254 -21.08 -7.90 -17.96
N GLY A 255 -20.30 -8.34 -18.95
CA GLY A 255 -19.77 -7.49 -20.01
C GLY A 255 -20.85 -6.77 -20.84
N ALA A 256 -22.02 -7.40 -21.03
CA ALA A 256 -23.15 -6.82 -21.73
C ALA A 256 -23.67 -5.52 -21.08
N HIS A 257 -23.49 -5.33 -19.78
CA HIS A 257 -23.83 -4.07 -19.09
C HIS A 257 -22.90 -2.91 -19.45
N LEU A 258 -21.71 -3.19 -19.98
CA LEU A 258 -20.59 -2.23 -20.05
C LEU A 258 -20.41 -1.57 -21.41
N PHE A 259 -21.25 -1.89 -22.39
CA PHE A 259 -21.11 -1.32 -23.73
C PHE A 259 -21.56 0.14 -23.85
N GLY A 260 -22.20 0.69 -22.82
CA GLY A 260 -22.32 2.15 -22.68
C GLY A 260 -20.95 2.83 -22.64
N PHE A 261 -19.92 2.15 -22.13
CA PHE A 261 -18.54 2.64 -22.08
C PHE A 261 -17.80 2.31 -23.37
N SER A 262 -17.23 3.33 -24.00
CA SER A 262 -16.52 3.17 -25.27
C SER A 262 -15.39 2.13 -25.15
N THR A 263 -15.27 1.30 -26.19
CA THR A 263 -14.11 0.45 -26.45
C THR A 263 -13.12 1.24 -27.28
N GLY A 264 -11.82 1.11 -27.01
CA GLY A 264 -10.82 1.68 -27.90
C GLY A 264 -10.88 0.97 -29.25
N PRO A 265 -10.77 1.70 -30.37
CA PRO A 265 -10.59 1.05 -31.65
C PRO A 265 -9.23 0.32 -31.66
N GLU A 266 -9.23 -0.95 -32.02
CA GLU A 266 -8.00 -1.65 -32.41
C GLU A 266 -7.37 -0.86 -33.56
N GLY A 267 -6.22 -0.24 -33.31
CA GLY A 267 -5.36 0.33 -34.35
C GLY A 267 -5.57 1.80 -34.76
N SER A 268 -6.53 2.56 -34.21
CA SER A 268 -6.62 4.01 -34.54
C SER A 268 -6.18 4.93 -33.40
N ARG A 269 -4.93 5.38 -33.49
CA ARG A 269 -4.33 6.41 -32.60
C ARG A 269 -5.02 7.78 -32.70
N LEU A 270 -5.87 8.02 -33.70
CA LEU A 270 -6.37 9.36 -34.05
C LEU A 270 -7.81 9.67 -33.58
N TYR A 271 -8.69 8.67 -33.39
CA TYR A 271 -10.10 8.89 -32.97
C TYR A 271 -10.40 8.49 -31.53
N ALA A 272 -9.49 7.75 -30.86
CA ALA A 272 -9.71 7.22 -29.51
C ALA A 272 -9.38 8.21 -28.38
N ARG A 273 -8.88 9.40 -28.69
CA ARG A 273 -8.16 10.27 -27.74
C ARG A 273 -9.04 11.03 -26.75
N GLU A 274 -10.32 11.22 -27.07
CA GLU A 274 -11.24 12.08 -26.29
C GLU A 274 -12.38 11.32 -25.63
N THR A 275 -12.69 10.10 -26.10
CA THR A 275 -13.87 9.35 -25.66
C THR A 275 -13.55 8.04 -24.96
N PHE A 276 -12.27 7.67 -24.81
CA PHE A 276 -11.89 6.36 -24.25
C PHE A 276 -12.38 6.18 -22.81
N GLY A 277 -13.13 5.10 -22.54
CA GLY A 277 -13.68 4.85 -21.21
C GLY A 277 -14.85 5.75 -20.81
N THR A 278 -15.23 6.72 -21.66
CA THR A 278 -16.42 7.56 -21.44
C THR A 278 -17.71 6.81 -21.76
N PHE A 279 -18.78 7.14 -21.06
CA PHE A 279 -20.10 6.60 -21.30
C PHE A 279 -20.84 7.36 -22.41
N SER A 280 -21.63 6.64 -23.18
CA SER A 280 -22.59 7.17 -24.13
C SER A 280 -23.86 6.32 -24.15
N PRO A 281 -25.06 6.92 -24.03
CA PRO A 281 -26.33 6.20 -24.21
C PRO A 281 -26.43 5.49 -25.56
N GLN A 282 -25.84 6.05 -26.62
CA GLN A 282 -25.80 5.43 -27.93
C GLN A 282 -24.94 4.16 -27.95
N GLY A 283 -23.91 4.07 -27.10
CA GLY A 283 -23.12 2.85 -26.90
C GLY A 283 -23.96 1.68 -26.39
N VAL A 284 -24.89 1.96 -25.46
CA VAL A 284 -25.85 0.97 -24.94
C VAL A 284 -26.77 0.43 -26.05
N GLN A 285 -27.15 1.26 -27.03
CA GLN A 285 -27.99 0.81 -28.15
C GLN A 285 -27.20 0.00 -29.19
N ARG A 286 -25.95 0.38 -29.48
CA ARG A 286 -25.07 -0.36 -30.40
C ARG A 286 -24.70 -1.74 -29.83
N SER A 287 -24.66 -1.88 -28.52
CA SER A 287 -24.31 -3.12 -27.83
C SER A 287 -25.26 -4.27 -28.10
N GLN A 288 -26.55 -4.00 -28.22
CA GLN A 288 -27.57 -5.01 -28.48
C GLN A 288 -27.33 -5.75 -29.80
N MET A 289 -26.51 -5.17 -30.70
CA MET A 289 -26.08 -5.78 -31.95
C MET A 289 -24.72 -6.49 -31.85
N GLN A 290 -24.00 -6.35 -30.75
CA GLN A 290 -22.61 -6.80 -30.58
C GLN A 290 -22.41 -7.78 -29.41
N THR A 291 -23.34 -7.84 -28.46
CA THR A 291 -23.30 -8.76 -27.32
C THR A 291 -23.44 -10.22 -27.77
N VAL A 292 -22.77 -11.13 -27.05
CA VAL A 292 -22.94 -12.59 -27.25
C VAL A 292 -24.11 -13.11 -26.40
N ARG A 293 -24.31 -12.51 -25.22
CA ARG A 293 -25.40 -12.77 -24.27
C ARG A 293 -26.09 -11.48 -23.84
N GLU A 294 -27.35 -11.61 -23.46
CA GLU A 294 -28.09 -10.55 -22.79
C GLU A 294 -27.46 -10.20 -21.42
N PRO A 295 -27.66 -8.97 -20.91
CA PRO A 295 -27.24 -8.60 -19.57
C PRO A 295 -27.73 -9.59 -18.50
N SER A 296 -26.79 -10.19 -17.77
CA SER A 296 -27.06 -11.15 -16.71
C SER A 296 -25.92 -11.19 -15.69
N TYR A 297 -26.22 -11.62 -14.46
CA TYR A 297 -25.25 -11.90 -13.42
C TYR A 297 -25.16 -13.42 -13.18
N TYR A 298 -24.07 -14.07 -13.58
CA TYR A 298 -23.91 -15.54 -13.46
C TYR A 298 -25.13 -16.32 -14.00
N GLY A 299 -25.62 -15.92 -15.18
CA GLY A 299 -26.81 -16.50 -15.83
C GLY A 299 -28.16 -15.98 -15.32
N TYR A 300 -28.23 -15.26 -14.20
CA TYR A 300 -29.47 -14.64 -13.74
C TYR A 300 -29.74 -13.33 -14.50
N PRO A 301 -30.90 -13.16 -15.15
CA PRO A 301 -31.21 -11.93 -15.89
C PRO A 301 -31.13 -10.68 -15.01
N SER A 302 -30.54 -9.62 -15.56
CA SER A 302 -30.38 -8.33 -14.89
C SER A 302 -30.58 -7.17 -15.87
N ARG A 303 -30.91 -5.97 -15.39
CA ARG A 303 -31.10 -4.79 -16.23
C ARG A 303 -30.22 -3.64 -15.74
N GLY A 304 -29.32 -3.21 -16.62
CA GLY A 304 -28.50 -2.03 -16.35
C GLY A 304 -27.50 -2.21 -15.21
N LEU A 305 -26.76 -1.14 -14.92
CA LEU A 305 -25.67 -1.19 -13.94
C LEU A 305 -26.20 -1.30 -12.50
N LYS A 306 -27.39 -0.75 -12.24
CA LYS A 306 -27.99 -0.76 -10.92
C LYS A 306 -28.35 -2.18 -10.46
N ASP A 307 -28.97 -2.99 -11.32
CA ASP A 307 -29.26 -4.39 -10.99
C ASP A 307 -27.97 -5.18 -10.79
N LEU A 308 -26.98 -5.00 -11.67
CA LEU A 308 -25.67 -5.65 -11.55
C LEU A 308 -25.01 -5.31 -10.20
N GLY A 309 -25.00 -4.04 -9.81
CA GLY A 309 -24.49 -3.58 -8.53
C GLY A 309 -25.20 -4.21 -7.33
N ASN A 310 -26.53 -4.29 -7.39
CA ASN A 310 -27.33 -4.96 -6.36
C ASN A 310 -27.02 -6.46 -6.27
N TYR A 311 -26.89 -7.17 -7.40
CA TYR A 311 -26.52 -8.58 -7.41
C TYR A 311 -25.14 -8.81 -6.78
N ILE A 312 -24.15 -7.98 -7.13
CA ILE A 312 -22.80 -8.04 -6.54
C ILE A 312 -22.85 -7.80 -5.04
N ALA A 313 -23.53 -6.75 -4.58
CA ALA A 313 -23.61 -6.40 -3.16
C ALA A 313 -24.28 -7.49 -2.29
N HIS A 314 -25.23 -8.24 -2.85
CA HIS A 314 -25.92 -9.34 -2.15
C HIS A 314 -25.20 -10.69 -2.30
N ASP A 315 -24.15 -10.79 -3.12
CA ASP A 315 -23.38 -12.02 -3.26
C ASP A 315 -22.57 -12.30 -1.98
N PRO A 316 -22.65 -13.51 -1.39
CA PRO A 316 -21.88 -13.86 -0.20
C PRO A 316 -20.36 -13.69 -0.38
N ARG A 317 -19.86 -13.74 -1.62
CA ARG A 317 -18.45 -13.50 -1.94
C ARG A 317 -18.06 -12.04 -1.73
N PHE A 318 -18.96 -11.08 -1.95
CA PHE A 318 -18.65 -9.65 -1.78
C PHE A 318 -18.08 -9.32 -0.41
N ALA A 319 -18.78 -9.72 0.65
CA ALA A 319 -18.30 -9.50 2.02
C ALA A 319 -16.93 -10.18 2.28
N GLN A 320 -16.75 -11.41 1.78
CA GLN A 320 -15.49 -12.15 1.93
C GLN A 320 -14.34 -11.49 1.19
N THR A 321 -14.58 -10.96 -0.02
CA THR A 321 -13.59 -10.28 -0.83
C THR A 321 -13.21 -8.93 -0.21
N MET A 322 -14.17 -8.17 0.30
CA MET A 322 -13.89 -6.92 1.01
C MET A 322 -13.06 -7.15 2.27
N VAL A 323 -13.40 -8.19 3.04
CA VAL A 323 -12.59 -8.65 4.18
C VAL A 323 -11.17 -8.98 3.73
N LYS A 324 -11.00 -9.76 2.66
CA LYS A 324 -9.67 -10.13 2.13
C LYS A 324 -8.82 -8.91 1.80
N HIS A 325 -9.39 -7.89 1.17
CA HIS A 325 -8.65 -6.65 0.83
C HIS A 325 -8.21 -5.90 2.09
N ILE A 326 -9.13 -5.65 3.02
CA ILE A 326 -8.83 -4.92 4.27
C ILE A 326 -7.83 -5.69 5.12
N TYR A 327 -7.98 -7.01 5.18
CA TYR A 327 -7.08 -7.90 5.90
C TYR A 327 -5.66 -7.87 5.31
N ARG A 328 -5.54 -7.99 3.98
CA ARG A 328 -4.26 -7.91 3.28
C ARG A 328 -3.58 -6.56 3.53
N PHE A 329 -4.33 -5.47 3.55
CA PHE A 329 -3.81 -4.15 3.86
C PHE A 329 -3.27 -4.05 5.30
N LEU A 330 -4.01 -4.59 6.28
CA LEU A 330 -3.62 -4.51 7.69
C LEU A 330 -2.61 -5.57 8.13
N LEU A 331 -2.41 -6.67 7.41
CA LEU A 331 -1.53 -7.76 7.86
C LEU A 331 -0.46 -8.14 6.84
N HIS A 332 -0.48 -7.53 5.65
CA HIS A 332 0.44 -7.82 4.55
C HIS A 332 0.47 -9.30 4.14
N ARG A 333 -0.60 -10.04 4.47
CA ARG A 333 -0.81 -11.45 4.11
C ARG A 333 -2.16 -11.66 3.46
N ASN A 334 -2.26 -12.66 2.59
CA ASN A 334 -3.54 -13.08 2.03
C ASN A 334 -4.30 -13.97 3.04
N LEU A 335 -5.63 -13.93 2.96
CA LEU A 335 -6.50 -14.95 3.52
C LEU A 335 -6.62 -16.09 2.49
N ASP A 336 -5.90 -17.16 2.72
CA ASP A 336 -5.85 -18.31 1.82
C ASP A 336 -6.97 -19.32 2.15
N TYR A 337 -6.99 -20.45 1.45
CA TYR A 337 -7.98 -21.51 1.69
C TYR A 337 -7.98 -22.01 3.16
N GLN A 338 -6.82 -21.99 3.81
CA GLN A 338 -6.67 -22.41 5.21
C GLN A 338 -7.33 -21.43 6.18
N ASP A 339 -7.44 -20.14 5.82
CA ASP A 339 -8.07 -19.09 6.62
C ASP A 339 -9.59 -18.99 6.38
N ARG A 340 -10.23 -20.04 5.84
CA ARG A 340 -11.65 -19.99 5.45
C ARG A 340 -12.55 -19.55 6.60
N ASP A 341 -12.35 -20.09 7.79
CA ASP A 341 -13.20 -19.81 8.95
C ASP A 341 -12.99 -18.38 9.45
N LEU A 342 -11.75 -17.88 9.41
CA LEU A 342 -11.41 -16.50 9.74
C LEU A 342 -12.05 -15.51 8.75
N LYS A 343 -11.99 -15.83 7.45
CA LYS A 343 -12.63 -15.03 6.40
C LYS A 343 -14.15 -14.97 6.57
N ILE A 344 -14.78 -16.11 6.92
CA ILE A 344 -16.23 -16.16 7.20
C ILE A 344 -16.56 -15.34 8.46
N HIS A 345 -15.76 -15.48 9.52
CA HIS A 345 -15.95 -14.75 10.77
C HIS A 345 -15.99 -13.23 10.55
N TYR A 346 -14.98 -12.67 9.88
CA TYR A 346 -14.94 -11.24 9.58
C TYR A 346 -16.00 -10.80 8.57
N ALA A 347 -16.41 -11.67 7.65
CA ALA A 347 -17.49 -11.36 6.71
C ALA A 347 -18.85 -11.23 7.42
N GLU A 348 -19.13 -12.09 8.40
CA GLU A 348 -20.33 -11.97 9.24
C GLU A 348 -20.24 -10.77 10.20
N LEU A 349 -19.05 -10.45 10.71
CA LEU A 349 -18.82 -9.22 11.47
C LEU A 349 -19.13 -7.99 10.62
N LEU A 350 -18.63 -7.93 9.39
CA LEU A 350 -18.89 -6.83 8.46
C LEU A 350 -20.40 -6.67 8.19
N LYS A 351 -21.12 -7.76 7.92
CA LYS A 351 -22.57 -7.74 7.70
C LYS A 351 -23.34 -7.28 8.94
N SER A 352 -22.99 -7.79 10.13
CA SER A 352 -23.66 -7.43 11.39
C SER A 352 -23.46 -5.96 11.79
N HIS A 353 -22.40 -5.32 11.27
CA HIS A 353 -22.12 -3.89 11.45
C HIS A 353 -22.50 -3.08 10.20
N ALA A 354 -23.54 -3.49 9.48
CA ALA A 354 -24.08 -2.78 8.31
C ALA A 354 -23.02 -2.43 7.24
N PHE A 355 -22.02 -3.30 7.06
CA PHE A 355 -20.88 -3.10 6.17
C PHE A 355 -19.96 -1.91 6.52
N SER A 356 -19.84 -1.55 7.80
CA SER A 356 -18.87 -0.55 8.26
C SER A 356 -17.42 -1.05 8.14
N THR A 357 -16.64 -0.40 7.27
CA THR A 357 -15.19 -0.63 7.14
C THR A 357 -14.43 -0.27 8.42
N LYS A 358 -14.81 0.82 9.09
CA LYS A 358 -14.17 1.25 10.34
C LYS A 358 -14.35 0.20 11.44
N ALA A 359 -15.54 -0.40 11.56
CA ALA A 359 -15.79 -1.48 12.52
C ALA A 359 -14.89 -2.71 12.25
N LEU A 360 -14.73 -3.10 10.98
CA LEU A 360 -13.86 -4.20 10.60
C LEU A 360 -12.38 -3.91 10.88
N ILE A 361 -11.89 -2.71 10.55
CA ILE A 361 -10.49 -2.33 10.86
C ILE A 361 -10.24 -2.40 12.36
N LYS A 362 -11.13 -1.86 13.20
CA LYS A 362 -11.01 -1.92 14.66
C LYS A 362 -10.99 -3.36 15.18
N ALA A 363 -11.86 -4.22 14.64
CA ALA A 363 -11.91 -5.63 15.03
C ALA A 363 -10.60 -6.36 14.69
N ILE A 364 -10.01 -6.12 13.51
CA ILE A 364 -8.73 -6.71 13.11
C ILE A 364 -7.58 -6.17 13.99
N ILE A 365 -7.52 -4.85 14.22
CA ILE A 365 -6.47 -4.24 15.07
C ILE A 365 -6.50 -4.80 16.50
N ALA A 366 -7.69 -5.08 17.04
CA ALA A 366 -7.88 -5.64 18.38
C ALA A 366 -7.55 -7.14 18.48
N SER A 367 -7.26 -7.82 17.36
CA SER A 367 -6.95 -9.25 17.36
C SER A 367 -5.52 -9.56 17.82
N ASP A 368 -5.33 -10.70 18.46
CA ASP A 368 -4.00 -11.20 18.85
C ASP A 368 -3.10 -11.39 17.64
N GLU A 369 -3.66 -11.77 16.49
CA GLU A 369 -2.90 -11.97 15.25
C GLU A 369 -2.29 -10.66 14.74
N TYR A 370 -3.02 -9.54 14.81
CA TYR A 370 -2.48 -8.24 14.43
C TYR A 370 -1.39 -7.75 15.37
N ARG A 371 -1.51 -8.09 16.67
CA ARG A 371 -0.49 -7.80 17.68
C ARG A 371 0.64 -8.84 17.67
N ALA A 372 0.59 -9.90 16.88
CA ALA A 372 1.58 -10.96 16.92
C ALA A 372 2.93 -10.55 16.32
N VAL A 373 3.99 -11.05 16.95
CA VAL A 373 5.41 -11.07 16.52
C VAL A 373 5.85 -12.49 16.15
N GLY A 374 4.99 -13.49 16.36
CA GLY A 374 5.23 -14.89 16.03
C GLY A 374 4.29 -15.82 16.80
N VAL A 375 4.36 -17.11 16.50
CA VAL A 375 3.54 -18.15 17.13
C VAL A 375 4.41 -19.18 17.84
N THR A 376 4.12 -19.43 19.12
CA THR A 376 4.73 -20.53 19.87
C THR A 376 3.82 -21.76 19.84
N GLY A 377 4.32 -22.88 19.29
CA GLY A 377 3.60 -24.14 19.16
C GLY A 377 4.51 -25.29 18.66
N PRO A 378 4.12 -26.57 18.80
CA PRO A 378 4.91 -27.70 18.32
C PRO A 378 5.01 -27.66 16.79
N ILE A 379 6.23 -27.48 16.30
CA ILE A 379 6.58 -27.44 14.88
C ILE A 379 6.10 -28.72 14.21
N LEU A 380 5.04 -28.63 13.40
CA LEU A 380 4.84 -29.60 12.34
C LEU A 380 5.94 -29.32 11.32
N LYS A 381 7.03 -30.10 11.38
CA LYS A 381 8.09 -30.09 10.37
C LYS A 381 7.45 -30.12 8.99
N LYS A 382 7.46 -28.99 8.26
CA LYS A 382 7.39 -29.01 6.81
C LYS A 382 8.58 -29.83 6.34
N THR A 383 8.35 -31.10 6.01
CA THR A 383 9.29 -31.91 5.27
C THR A 383 9.41 -31.32 3.87
N GLY A 384 10.40 -30.46 3.65
CA GLY A 384 10.78 -29.97 2.34
C GLY A 384 11.21 -28.50 2.34
N GLY A 385 12.51 -28.25 2.49
CA GLY A 385 13.14 -26.95 2.24
C GLY A 385 14.13 -26.55 3.32
N ASN A 386 15.43 -26.58 3.01
CA ASN A 386 16.54 -26.22 3.89
C ASN A 386 16.62 -24.69 4.17
N GLY A 387 15.61 -24.13 4.82
CA GLY A 387 15.64 -22.75 5.31
C GLY A 387 15.62 -22.73 6.84
N GLU A 388 16.79 -22.65 7.47
CA GLU A 388 16.90 -22.25 8.89
C GLU A 388 16.63 -20.74 8.99
N PHE A 389 15.85 -20.30 9.98
CA PHE A 389 15.41 -18.91 10.14
C PHE A 389 15.88 -18.31 11.48
N VAL A 390 16.16 -17.00 11.49
CA VAL A 390 16.92 -16.27 12.52
C VAL A 390 16.09 -15.05 13.03
N PRO A 391 16.09 -14.71 14.34
CA PRO A 391 15.33 -13.58 14.91
C PRO A 391 15.65 -12.18 14.35
N ALA A 392 14.79 -11.19 14.60
CA ALA A 392 14.92 -9.83 14.02
C ALA A 392 16.18 -9.04 14.40
N ARG A 393 16.75 -9.27 15.58
CA ARG A 393 18.07 -8.72 15.97
C ARG A 393 19.21 -9.31 15.13
N ASP A 394 19.02 -10.52 14.61
CA ASP A 394 19.99 -11.28 13.84
C ASP A 394 19.76 -11.13 12.32
N LEU A 395 18.74 -10.35 11.89
CA LEU A 395 18.57 -9.89 10.51
C LEU A 395 19.78 -9.08 10.04
N ALA A 396 20.50 -8.41 10.95
CA ALA A 396 21.76 -7.70 10.65
C ALA A 396 22.85 -8.63 10.08
N ALA A 397 22.86 -9.92 10.41
CA ALA A 397 23.80 -10.89 9.82
C ALA A 397 23.35 -11.38 8.44
N GLN A 398 22.03 -11.54 8.21
CA GLN A 398 21.50 -11.81 6.87
C GLN A 398 21.58 -10.58 5.95
N TRP A 399 21.53 -9.38 6.52
CA TRP A 399 21.70 -8.09 5.86
C TRP A 399 23.01 -8.01 5.08
N HIS A 400 24.14 -8.33 5.72
CA HIS A 400 25.43 -8.41 5.02
C HIS A 400 25.45 -9.46 3.90
N SER A 401 24.72 -10.59 4.07
CA SER A 401 24.58 -11.58 2.99
C SER A 401 23.68 -11.11 1.84
N LEU A 402 22.75 -10.19 2.11
CA LEU A 402 21.87 -9.57 1.12
C LEU A 402 22.57 -8.43 0.39
N GLU A 403 23.46 -7.67 1.04
CA GLU A 403 24.37 -6.70 0.41
C GLU A 403 25.30 -7.39 -0.60
N GLU A 404 25.91 -8.53 -0.23
CA GLU A 404 26.70 -9.35 -1.16
C GLU A 404 25.87 -9.89 -2.34
N LYS A 405 24.60 -10.24 -2.11
CA LYS A 405 23.69 -10.70 -3.17
C LYS A 405 23.14 -9.56 -4.02
N ALA A 406 22.87 -8.39 -3.45
CA ALA A 406 22.43 -7.19 -4.15
C ALA A 406 23.54 -6.66 -5.09
N ALA A 407 24.81 -6.76 -4.66
CA ALA A 407 25.97 -6.52 -5.50
C ALA A 407 26.05 -7.46 -6.73
N ALA A 408 25.39 -8.62 -6.67
CA ALA A 408 25.32 -9.60 -7.76
C ALA A 408 24.06 -9.48 -8.65
N VAL A 409 23.07 -8.64 -8.30
CA VAL A 409 21.86 -8.44 -9.12
C VAL A 409 22.14 -7.39 -10.19
N ALA A 410 22.01 -7.78 -11.46
CA ALA A 410 22.10 -6.86 -12.59
C ALA A 410 20.92 -5.87 -12.58
N ILE A 411 21.12 -4.71 -11.96
CA ILE A 411 20.18 -3.59 -12.00
C ILE A 411 20.07 -3.12 -13.47
N PRO A 412 18.86 -2.93 -14.02
CA PRO A 412 18.69 -2.38 -15.36
C PRO A 412 19.44 -1.05 -15.52
N ALA A 413 20.14 -0.88 -16.64
CA ALA A 413 21.01 0.28 -16.86
C ALA A 413 20.28 1.63 -16.70
N ALA A 414 18.98 1.68 -17.02
CA ALA A 414 18.13 2.86 -16.85
C ALA A 414 17.86 3.21 -15.37
N THR A 415 17.61 2.20 -14.53
CA THR A 415 17.44 2.39 -13.07
C THR A 415 18.75 2.82 -12.43
N ARG A 416 19.88 2.21 -12.85
CA ARG A 416 21.21 2.63 -12.41
C ARG A 416 21.54 4.05 -12.86
N ALA A 417 21.18 4.42 -14.08
CA ALA A 417 21.36 5.78 -14.60
C ALA A 417 20.49 6.80 -13.85
N SER A 418 19.25 6.45 -13.48
CA SER A 418 18.36 7.33 -12.71
C SER A 418 18.86 7.54 -11.28
N ILE A 419 19.36 6.49 -10.63
CA ILE A 419 20.00 6.59 -9.30
C ILE A 419 21.29 7.43 -9.37
N ILE A 420 22.10 7.25 -10.41
CA ILE A 420 23.34 8.02 -10.63
C ILE A 420 23.04 9.48 -10.99
N GLU A 421 22.00 9.75 -11.79
CA GLU A 421 21.62 11.10 -12.19
C GLU A 421 21.01 11.88 -11.03
N MET A 422 20.22 11.24 -10.16
CA MET A 422 19.81 11.82 -8.87
C MET A 422 21.01 12.17 -7.99
N ALA A 423 22.02 11.28 -7.92
CA ALA A 423 23.26 11.57 -7.20
C ALA A 423 24.04 12.73 -7.82
N ARG A 424 23.97 12.89 -9.15
CA ARG A 424 24.68 13.93 -9.89
C ARG A 424 24.01 15.30 -9.79
N LEU A 425 22.68 15.36 -9.90
CA LEU A 425 21.91 16.60 -9.84
C LEU A 425 21.93 17.21 -8.43
N HIS A 426 21.85 16.39 -7.39
CA HIS A 426 21.96 16.86 -6.00
C HIS A 426 23.41 17.27 -5.65
N ALA A 427 24.41 16.51 -6.13
CA ALA A 427 25.82 16.83 -5.90
C ALA A 427 26.29 18.14 -6.54
N ILE A 428 25.60 18.64 -7.57
CA ILE A 428 25.91 19.92 -8.23
C ILE A 428 25.39 21.11 -7.42
N GLN A 429 24.44 20.93 -6.50
CA GLN A 429 23.80 22.03 -5.77
C GLN A 429 24.27 22.18 -4.32
N SER A 430 24.41 21.08 -3.58
CA SER A 430 24.97 21.12 -2.23
C SER A 430 26.50 21.09 -2.36
N GLY A 431 27.16 22.24 -2.27
CA GLY A 431 28.63 22.40 -2.38
C GLY A 431 29.47 21.58 -1.38
N TYR A 432 28.86 20.67 -0.62
CA TYR A 432 29.43 19.76 0.37
C TYR A 432 29.70 18.33 -0.16
N SER A 433 29.05 17.88 -1.25
CA SER A 433 29.00 16.45 -1.63
C SER A 433 30.30 15.86 -2.24
N GLN A 434 31.16 16.69 -2.85
CA GLN A 434 32.41 16.19 -3.46
C GLN A 434 33.40 15.59 -2.45
N GLN A 435 33.29 15.96 -1.16
CA GLN A 435 34.21 15.53 -0.12
C GLN A 435 33.80 14.22 0.58
N ILE A 436 32.51 13.90 0.62
CA ILE A 436 31.97 12.69 1.28
C ILE A 436 32.15 11.44 0.41
N ALA A 437 31.95 11.56 -0.91
CA ALA A 437 32.11 10.47 -1.87
C ALA A 437 33.54 9.88 -1.88
N GLN A 438 34.56 10.69 -1.56
CA GLN A 438 35.96 10.24 -1.48
C GLN A 438 36.30 9.48 -0.17
N SER A 439 35.48 9.57 0.89
CA SER A 439 35.74 8.89 2.18
C SER A 439 35.22 7.45 2.26
N ARG A 440 34.21 7.09 1.44
CA ARG A 440 33.53 5.77 1.55
C ARG A 440 34.38 4.57 1.11
N GLY A 441 35.51 4.79 0.44
CA GLY A 441 36.32 3.69 -0.09
C GLY A 441 37.10 2.84 0.92
N ASN A 442 37.17 3.22 2.21
CA ASN A 442 38.20 2.67 3.13
C ASN A 442 37.77 2.38 4.59
N LEU A 443 36.47 2.28 4.94
CA LEU A 443 36.04 2.32 6.35
C LEU A 443 35.24 1.12 6.90
N ILE A 444 35.34 -0.09 6.34
CA ILE A 444 34.76 -1.30 6.99
C ILE A 444 35.90 -2.21 7.49
N PRO A 445 36.24 -2.20 8.80
CA PRO A 445 37.06 -3.24 9.42
C PRO A 445 36.27 -4.56 9.51
N LYS A 446 36.86 -5.68 9.12
CA LYS A 446 36.19 -6.99 8.99
C LYS A 446 36.14 -7.84 10.27
N ASP A 447 36.69 -7.39 11.39
CA ASP A 447 37.06 -8.30 12.47
C ASP A 447 36.54 -7.88 13.86
N VAL A 448 35.22 -7.90 14.12
CA VAL A 448 34.67 -7.86 15.50
C VAL A 448 33.33 -8.59 15.61
N PHE A 449 33.30 -9.88 15.93
CA PHE A 449 32.10 -10.53 16.53
C PHE A 449 32.52 -11.66 17.50
N PRO A 450 32.00 -11.72 18.74
CA PRO A 450 32.16 -12.88 19.62
C PRO A 450 31.09 -13.95 19.34
N GLU A 451 31.53 -15.21 19.37
CA GLU A 451 30.70 -16.40 19.13
C GLU A 451 29.88 -16.84 20.37
N THR A 452 28.75 -17.48 20.08
CA THR A 452 27.86 -18.34 20.90
C THR A 452 26.71 -17.66 21.66
N VAL A 453 25.51 -17.75 21.07
CA VAL A 453 24.21 -17.64 21.75
C VAL A 453 23.49 -18.99 21.58
N GLU A 454 23.01 -19.57 22.68
CA GLU A 454 22.27 -20.84 22.66
C GLU A 454 20.98 -20.77 21.81
N PRO A 455 20.66 -21.83 21.04
CA PRO A 455 19.48 -21.83 20.17
C PRO A 455 18.19 -21.99 20.97
N LYS A 456 17.31 -20.98 20.89
CA LYS A 456 15.91 -21.07 21.36
C LYS A 456 15.09 -21.95 20.40
N PRO A 457 14.02 -22.61 20.89
CA PRO A 457 13.17 -23.47 20.06
C PRO A 457 12.55 -22.69 18.88
N PRO A 458 12.37 -23.32 17.70
CA PRO A 458 11.85 -22.62 16.53
C PRO A 458 10.38 -22.22 16.71
N VAL A 459 10.12 -20.93 16.47
CA VAL A 459 8.81 -20.29 16.38
C VAL A 459 8.43 -20.29 14.90
N GLU A 460 7.24 -20.76 14.51
CA GLU A 460 6.76 -20.52 13.14
C GLU A 460 6.37 -19.04 13.05
N ILE A 461 7.11 -18.32 12.22
CA ILE A 461 6.95 -16.89 12.05
C ILE A 461 5.75 -16.65 11.12
N VAL A 462 4.59 -16.33 11.68
CA VAL A 462 3.58 -15.48 11.02
C VAL A 462 4.33 -14.19 10.65
N GLN A 463 4.30 -13.70 9.40
CA GLN A 463 5.06 -12.51 8.97
C GLN A 463 4.89 -11.36 10.00
N PRO A 464 5.83 -11.18 10.94
CA PRO A 464 5.54 -10.49 12.19
C PRO A 464 5.98 -9.05 12.11
N PHE A 465 6.49 -8.65 10.96
CA PHE A 465 7.18 -7.43 10.65
C PHE A 465 6.73 -7.04 9.25
N LYS A 466 6.12 -5.86 9.17
CA LYS A 466 5.62 -5.26 7.95
C LYS A 466 6.68 -4.34 7.39
N LEU A 467 6.80 -4.37 6.08
CA LEU A 467 7.62 -3.43 5.33
C LEU A 467 6.83 -2.13 5.09
N ALA A 468 7.47 -1.00 5.33
CA ALA A 468 6.95 0.30 4.94
C ALA A 468 6.75 0.34 3.42
N THR A 469 5.60 0.83 3.01
CA THR A 469 5.34 1.15 1.62
C THR A 469 6.18 2.36 1.19
N PRO A 470 6.46 2.56 -0.11
CA PRO A 470 7.10 3.79 -0.60
C PRO A 470 6.39 5.06 -0.09
N GLU A 471 5.07 5.03 -0.01
CA GLU A 471 4.25 6.14 0.48
C GLU A 471 4.40 6.33 1.99
N GLN A 472 4.54 5.25 2.77
CA GLN A 472 4.87 5.35 4.19
C GLN A 472 6.30 5.87 4.40
N LEU A 473 7.29 5.40 3.64
CA LEU A 473 8.66 5.95 3.67
C LEU A 473 8.68 7.44 3.33
N HIS A 474 7.83 7.86 2.39
CA HIS A 474 7.66 9.25 2.05
C HIS A 474 7.13 10.07 3.25
N THR A 475 6.02 9.66 3.85
CA THR A 475 5.47 10.30 5.06
C THR A 475 6.47 10.32 6.22
N LEU A 476 7.26 9.25 6.38
CA LEU A 476 8.32 9.22 7.39
C LEU A 476 9.38 10.29 7.12
N GLY A 477 9.80 10.48 5.87
CA GLY A 477 10.72 11.56 5.49
C GLY A 477 10.15 12.94 5.82
N GLU A 478 8.88 13.17 5.50
CA GLU A 478 8.18 14.42 5.81
C GLU A 478 8.10 14.70 7.32
N GLN A 479 7.83 13.68 8.13
CA GLN A 479 7.79 13.83 9.58
C GLN A 479 9.15 14.24 10.16
N LEU A 480 10.23 13.73 9.57
CA LEU A 480 11.61 14.02 10.00
C LEU A 480 12.08 15.39 9.52
N LEU A 481 11.81 15.77 8.26
CA LEU A 481 12.25 17.04 7.67
C LEU A 481 11.31 18.22 7.95
N GLY A 482 10.02 17.94 8.13
CA GLY A 482 8.95 18.94 8.11
C GLY A 482 8.44 19.30 6.71
N GLU A 483 8.97 18.69 5.65
CA GLU A 483 8.51 18.88 4.27
C GLU A 483 8.76 17.68 3.35
N VAL A 484 8.18 17.73 2.15
CA VAL A 484 8.19 16.70 1.11
C VAL A 484 9.60 16.45 0.58
N TRP A 485 10.04 15.19 0.58
CA TRP A 485 11.23 14.78 -0.17
C TRP A 485 10.96 14.86 -1.68
N SER A 486 11.45 15.92 -2.34
CA SER A 486 11.20 16.24 -3.76
C SER A 486 12.49 16.58 -4.52
N SER A 487 12.53 16.35 -5.84
CA SER A 487 13.68 16.71 -6.67
C SER A 487 13.63 18.14 -7.19
N TRP A 488 14.81 18.72 -7.30
CA TRP A 488 15.12 19.84 -8.18
C TRP A 488 15.54 19.32 -9.57
N GLU A 489 14.75 19.58 -10.61
CA GLU A 489 15.17 19.38 -12.01
C GLU A 489 15.35 20.75 -12.70
N GLY A 490 16.53 20.98 -13.28
CA GLY A 490 16.71 22.01 -14.31
C GLY A 490 16.66 23.48 -13.89
N GLY A 491 16.84 23.84 -12.62
CA GLY A 491 16.83 25.24 -12.20
C GLY A 491 15.47 25.78 -11.74
N GLN A 492 14.42 24.95 -11.75
CA GLN A 492 13.10 25.32 -11.27
C GLN A 492 12.53 24.21 -10.39
N TRP A 493 11.94 24.59 -9.26
CA TRP A 493 10.98 23.74 -8.58
C TRP A 493 9.88 23.46 -9.59
N MET A 494 9.62 22.20 -9.95
CA MET A 494 8.38 21.89 -10.64
C MET A 494 7.24 22.45 -9.78
N PRO A 495 6.36 23.32 -10.30
CA PRO A 495 5.24 23.79 -9.51
C PRO A 495 4.34 22.61 -9.10
N GLY A 496 4.38 22.25 -7.82
CA GLY A 496 3.66 21.13 -7.22
C GLY A 496 4.61 20.07 -6.67
N ASP A 497 4.38 19.64 -5.43
CA ASP A 497 5.09 18.58 -4.74
C ASP A 497 5.10 17.29 -5.58
N PHE A 498 6.25 16.91 -6.16
CA PHE A 498 6.43 15.62 -6.84
C PHE A 498 7.29 14.68 -5.99
N PRO A 499 6.71 13.96 -5.02
CA PRO A 499 7.44 13.01 -4.21
C PRO A 499 8.05 11.88 -5.04
N HIS A 500 9.36 11.63 -4.87
CA HIS A 500 10.07 10.55 -5.57
C HIS A 500 9.43 9.18 -5.37
N LEU A 501 9.05 8.87 -4.14
CA LEU A 501 8.49 7.56 -3.78
C LEU A 501 7.03 7.40 -4.22
N GLU A 502 6.36 8.49 -4.60
CA GLU A 502 4.98 8.47 -5.09
C GLU A 502 4.93 8.41 -6.62
N TYR A 503 5.69 9.28 -7.29
CA TYR A 503 5.54 9.55 -8.73
C TYR A 503 6.69 8.99 -9.59
N ASN A 504 7.90 8.84 -9.04
CA ASN A 504 8.97 8.17 -9.79
C ASN A 504 8.71 6.66 -9.78
N THR A 505 8.11 6.18 -10.87
CA THR A 505 7.65 4.80 -10.99
C THR A 505 8.78 3.79 -10.81
N ASP A 506 10.00 4.11 -11.27
CA ASP A 506 11.16 3.22 -11.15
C ASP A 506 11.61 3.08 -9.69
N ILE A 507 11.71 4.20 -8.96
CA ILE A 507 12.08 4.19 -7.52
C ILE A 507 10.97 3.53 -6.71
N LYS A 508 9.71 3.85 -7.00
CA LYS A 508 8.55 3.25 -6.34
C LYS A 508 8.53 1.73 -6.49
N ILE A 509 8.75 1.21 -7.70
CA ILE A 509 8.86 -0.24 -7.94
C ILE A 509 10.09 -0.81 -7.21
N ALA A 510 11.24 -0.13 -7.26
CA ALA A 510 12.45 -0.59 -6.56
C ALA A 510 12.23 -0.71 -5.05
N ALA A 511 11.45 0.21 -4.47
CA ALA A 511 10.97 0.21 -3.09
C ALA A 511 9.74 -0.69 -2.87
N GLY A 512 9.50 -1.70 -3.71
CA GLY A 512 8.45 -2.70 -3.48
C GLY A 512 7.02 -2.21 -3.73
N GLY A 513 6.86 -1.00 -4.29
CA GLY A 513 5.60 -0.51 -4.80
C GLY A 513 5.19 -1.15 -6.13
N TYR A 514 4.27 -0.49 -6.82
CA TYR A 514 3.66 -0.96 -8.05
C TYR A 514 3.38 0.23 -8.98
N ASP A 515 3.33 -0.01 -10.29
CA ASP A 515 2.98 1.01 -11.30
C ASP A 515 1.51 0.95 -11.71
N GLY A 516 0.79 -0.03 -11.19
CA GLY A 516 -0.60 -0.29 -11.50
C GLY A 516 -0.81 -0.79 -12.92
N ARG A 517 0.23 -0.95 -13.77
CA ARG A 517 0.13 -1.31 -15.20
C ARG A 517 0.83 -2.62 -15.54
N ARG A 518 2.10 -2.78 -15.17
CA ARG A 518 2.91 -3.99 -15.38
C ARG A 518 3.12 -4.73 -14.07
N ILE A 519 3.38 -4.00 -13.00
CA ILE A 519 3.44 -4.48 -11.64
C ILE A 519 2.08 -4.15 -11.01
N LEU A 520 1.28 -5.17 -10.74
CA LEU A 520 -0.10 -5.03 -10.29
C LEU A 520 -0.26 -5.18 -8.77
N GLU A 521 0.82 -5.54 -8.07
CA GLU A 521 0.79 -5.77 -6.64
C GLU A 521 2.08 -5.29 -5.99
N ARG A 522 1.94 -4.78 -4.77
CA ARG A 522 3.07 -4.48 -3.88
C ARG A 522 3.82 -5.73 -3.47
N ARG A 523 5.10 -5.56 -3.16
CA ARG A 523 5.93 -6.56 -2.50
C ARG A 523 5.87 -6.36 -1.00
N TRP A 524 5.46 -7.41 -0.29
CA TRP A 524 5.40 -7.42 1.18
C TRP A 524 6.67 -7.98 1.83
N SER A 525 7.49 -8.70 1.06
CA SER A 525 8.84 -9.13 1.43
C SER A 525 9.88 -8.10 0.98
N VAL A 526 10.96 -7.90 1.73
CA VAL A 526 12.06 -6.97 1.37
C VAL A 526 12.77 -7.43 0.08
N PRO A 527 12.57 -6.78 -1.09
CA PRO A 527 13.39 -7.08 -2.25
C PRO A 527 14.78 -6.45 -2.08
N PRO A 528 15.86 -7.02 -2.67
CA PRO A 528 17.20 -6.43 -2.60
C PRO A 528 17.26 -4.97 -3.10
N THR A 529 16.38 -4.60 -4.04
CA THR A 529 16.29 -3.22 -4.56
C THR A 529 15.74 -2.23 -3.55
N TYR A 530 14.90 -2.68 -2.62
CA TYR A 530 14.35 -1.81 -1.57
C TYR A 530 15.47 -1.30 -0.68
N MET A 531 16.51 -2.12 -0.49
CA MET A 531 17.63 -1.74 0.33
C MET A 531 18.45 -0.60 -0.25
N LEU A 532 18.70 -0.64 -1.55
CA LEU A 532 19.35 0.46 -2.26
C LEU A 532 18.53 1.76 -2.16
N VAL A 533 17.20 1.65 -2.12
CA VAL A 533 16.34 2.82 -1.91
C VAL A 533 16.43 3.34 -0.48
N ILE A 534 16.39 2.49 0.54
CA ILE A 534 16.56 2.93 1.94
C ILE A 534 17.92 3.62 2.12
N GLU A 535 19.01 2.99 1.67
CA GLU A 535 20.36 3.54 1.83
C GLU A 535 20.47 4.91 1.18
N ARG A 536 19.92 5.06 -0.04
CA ARG A 536 19.95 6.34 -0.74
C ARG A 536 19.04 7.38 -0.09
N TRP A 537 17.85 6.97 0.34
CA TRP A 537 16.94 7.82 1.08
C TRP A 537 17.59 8.30 2.38
N ALA A 538 18.21 7.41 3.15
CA ALA A 538 18.90 7.73 4.41
C ALA A 538 20.06 8.70 4.21
N GLU A 539 20.84 8.54 3.14
CA GLU A 539 21.94 9.46 2.80
C GLU A 539 21.43 10.86 2.53
N VAL A 540 20.41 11.00 1.66
CA VAL A 540 19.84 12.32 1.32
C VAL A 540 19.16 12.94 2.55
N MET A 541 18.43 12.14 3.34
CA MET A 541 17.79 12.62 4.56
C MET A 541 18.78 13.10 5.61
N ALA A 542 19.89 12.40 5.81
CA ALA A 542 20.91 12.86 6.74
C ALA A 542 21.50 14.22 6.33
N GLU A 543 21.80 14.40 5.04
CA GLU A 543 22.30 15.67 4.51
C GLU A 543 21.27 16.81 4.68
N ASP A 544 20.03 16.58 4.25
CA ASP A 544 18.94 17.56 4.35
C ASP A 544 18.65 17.98 5.79
N ILE A 545 18.58 17.01 6.73
CA ILE A 545 18.35 17.29 8.16
C ILE A 545 19.44 18.22 8.70
N LEU A 546 20.71 17.96 8.35
CA LEU A 546 21.83 18.75 8.84
C LEU A 546 21.79 20.18 8.28
N GLU A 547 21.60 20.33 6.97
CA GLU A 547 21.56 21.64 6.32
C GLU A 547 20.42 22.50 6.90
N ARG A 548 19.26 21.89 7.13
CA ARG A 548 18.10 22.56 7.67
C ARG A 548 18.25 22.87 9.15
N GLU A 549 18.50 21.86 9.99
CA GLU A 549 18.40 22.07 11.43
C GLU A 549 19.66 22.71 12.03
N LEU A 550 20.85 22.45 11.47
CA LEU A 550 22.11 22.96 12.01
C LEU A 550 22.60 24.24 11.33
N GLY A 551 21.89 24.71 10.31
CA GLY A 551 22.10 26.01 9.66
C GLY A 551 21.98 27.19 10.63
N GLU A 552 22.67 28.30 10.31
CA GLU A 552 22.81 29.46 11.23
C GLU A 552 21.50 30.20 11.54
N SER A 553 20.44 29.97 10.78
CA SER A 553 19.19 30.75 10.82
C SER A 553 17.94 30.00 11.28
N VAL A 554 18.04 28.71 11.65
CA VAL A 554 16.86 27.91 12.02
C VAL A 554 16.60 27.94 13.54
N PRO A 555 15.43 28.47 13.97
CA PRO A 555 15.04 28.49 15.38
C PRO A 555 14.96 27.09 16.00
N TRP A 556 15.32 26.98 17.29
CA TRP A 556 15.34 25.72 18.02
C TRP A 556 13.97 25.01 18.05
N ASP A 557 12.88 25.77 18.16
CA ASP A 557 11.51 25.28 18.19
C ASP A 557 11.02 24.73 16.85
N GLN A 558 11.77 24.95 15.77
CA GLN A 558 11.49 24.39 14.44
C GLN A 558 12.28 23.10 14.18
N ARG A 559 13.22 22.73 15.06
CA ARG A 559 13.99 21.48 14.94
C ARG A 559 13.15 20.27 15.35
N ARG A 560 13.25 19.21 14.55
CA ARG A 560 12.51 17.95 14.71
C ARG A 560 13.42 16.80 15.11
N VAL A 561 14.69 16.84 14.70
CA VAL A 561 15.69 15.79 14.91
C VAL A 561 16.67 16.17 16.02
N PHE A 562 17.32 17.33 15.94
CA PHE A 562 18.23 17.86 16.98
C PHE A 562 17.45 18.69 17.99
N THR A 563 16.78 18.03 18.93
CA THR A 563 15.85 18.66 19.88
C THR A 563 16.43 18.89 21.28
N LEU A 564 17.57 18.24 21.60
CA LEU A 564 18.22 18.29 22.91
C LEU A 564 19.65 18.86 22.86
N ILE A 565 20.26 18.91 21.67
CA ILE A 565 21.63 19.42 21.44
C ILE A 565 21.68 20.36 20.23
N THR A 566 22.63 21.29 20.22
CA THR A 566 22.84 22.22 19.12
C THR A 566 23.43 21.56 17.88
N GLY A 567 23.98 20.35 18.02
CA GLY A 567 24.71 19.63 16.97
C GLY A 567 26.15 20.12 16.80
N LYS A 568 26.63 20.99 17.70
CA LYS A 568 27.95 21.64 17.65
C LYS A 568 28.82 21.30 18.85
N GLU A 569 28.30 20.51 19.78
CA GLU A 569 28.97 20.11 21.00
C GLU A 569 30.16 19.20 20.74
N GLU A 570 31.20 19.36 21.56
CA GLU A 570 32.32 18.43 21.59
C GLU A 570 31.91 17.13 22.33
N PRO A 571 31.99 15.95 21.69
CA PRO A 571 31.43 14.72 22.25
C PRO A 571 31.96 14.31 23.62
N TYR A 572 33.24 14.59 23.89
CA TYR A 572 33.87 14.27 25.18
C TYR A 572 33.45 15.19 26.32
N GLU A 573 32.95 16.40 26.01
CA GLU A 573 32.54 17.39 27.00
C GLU A 573 31.03 17.33 27.27
N ALA A 574 30.24 16.98 26.24
CA ALA A 574 28.79 16.96 26.28
C ALA A 574 28.18 15.54 26.22
N GLU A 575 28.94 14.52 26.61
CA GLU A 575 28.52 13.11 26.52
C GLU A 575 27.11 12.84 27.09
N PRO A 576 26.72 13.33 28.30
CA PRO A 576 25.38 13.08 28.81
C PRO A 576 24.26 13.66 27.94
N ALA A 577 24.45 14.85 27.37
CA ALA A 577 23.45 15.50 26.52
C ALA A 577 23.34 14.80 25.16
N ILE A 578 24.47 14.40 24.58
CA ILE A 578 24.50 13.64 23.31
C ILE A 578 23.84 12.28 23.48
N ARG A 579 24.11 11.56 24.57
CA ARG A 579 23.43 10.29 24.85
C ARG A 579 21.93 10.47 25.00
N ALA A 580 21.48 11.55 25.64
CA ALA A 580 20.06 11.87 25.71
C ALA A 580 19.45 12.14 24.31
N GLN A 581 20.17 12.85 23.43
CA GLN A 581 19.77 13.04 22.03
C GLN A 581 19.65 11.72 21.27
N ILE A 582 20.60 10.80 21.45
CA ILE A 582 20.56 9.48 20.81
C ILE A 582 19.35 8.69 21.32
N VAL A 583 19.05 8.72 22.62
CA VAL A 583 17.84 8.09 23.18
C VAL A 583 16.56 8.68 22.55
N ASP A 584 16.49 10.00 22.37
CA ASP A 584 15.39 10.67 21.67
C ASP A 584 15.27 10.19 20.21
N TRP A 585 16.38 9.97 19.51
CA TRP A 585 16.37 9.38 18.16
C TRP A 585 15.86 7.94 18.13
N PHE A 586 16.24 7.08 19.08
CA PHE A 586 15.67 5.72 19.15
C PHE A 586 14.14 5.74 19.30
N LYS A 587 13.63 6.66 20.12
CA LYS A 587 12.19 6.85 20.31
C LYS A 587 11.51 7.37 19.04
N ARG A 588 12.10 8.37 18.36
CA ARG A 588 11.51 8.98 17.15
C ARG A 588 11.61 8.10 15.91
N PHE A 589 12.77 7.48 15.68
CA PHE A 589 13.04 6.74 14.46
C PHE A 589 12.46 5.32 14.54
N TYR A 590 12.59 4.66 15.69
CA TYR A 590 12.26 3.25 15.84
C TYR A 590 11.10 2.96 16.79
N CYS A 591 10.63 3.96 17.55
CA CYS A 591 9.65 3.81 18.64
C CYS A 591 10.14 2.85 19.73
N GLU A 592 11.43 2.92 20.06
CA GLU A 592 12.08 2.06 21.05
C GLU A 592 12.50 2.87 22.29
N ASP A 593 12.21 2.33 23.47
CA ASP A 593 12.69 2.89 24.74
C ASP A 593 14.05 2.26 25.09
N VAL A 594 15.13 3.03 24.93
CA VAL A 594 16.50 2.60 25.26
C VAL A 594 17.08 3.38 26.44
N SER A 595 18.04 2.78 27.13
CA SER A 595 18.76 3.42 28.24
C SER A 595 19.94 4.28 27.72
N PRO A 596 20.20 5.48 28.28
CA PRO A 596 21.40 6.27 27.94
C PRO A 596 22.73 5.52 28.11
N ALA A 597 22.77 4.52 28.98
CA ALA A 597 23.92 3.65 29.23
C ALA A 597 23.78 2.25 28.57
N GLY A 598 22.73 2.04 27.78
CA GLY A 598 22.46 0.80 27.05
C GLY A 598 23.46 0.56 25.93
N GLY A 599 23.57 -0.70 25.48
CA GLY A 599 24.50 -1.10 24.42
C GLY A 599 24.25 -0.33 23.13
N GLU A 600 22.98 -0.18 22.75
CA GLU A 600 22.55 0.50 21.54
C GLU A 600 23.01 1.96 21.50
N VAL A 601 22.89 2.67 22.62
CA VAL A 601 23.34 4.07 22.75
C VAL A 601 24.87 4.16 22.79
N ASN A 602 25.53 3.18 23.42
CA ASN A 602 27.00 3.10 23.43
C ASN A 602 27.55 2.92 22.01
N ASP A 603 26.92 2.09 21.19
CA ASP A 603 27.34 1.80 19.82
C ASP A 603 27.21 3.06 18.95
N VAL A 604 26.05 3.72 18.98
CA VAL A 604 25.83 4.97 18.22
C VAL A 604 26.78 6.08 18.66
N PHE A 605 26.99 6.23 19.98
CA PHE A 605 27.96 7.20 20.51
C PHE A 605 29.39 6.86 20.08
N GLY A 606 29.75 5.57 20.06
CA GLY A 606 31.04 5.09 19.55
C GLY A 606 31.26 5.45 18.08
N VAL A 607 30.23 5.31 17.24
CA VAL A 607 30.28 5.72 15.83
C VAL A 607 30.51 7.21 15.68
N LEU A 608 29.86 8.05 16.49
CA LEU A 608 30.11 9.50 16.51
C LEU A 608 31.58 9.81 16.80
N LEU A 609 32.16 9.17 17.82
CA LEU A 609 33.57 9.39 18.18
C LEU A 609 34.51 8.98 17.04
N GLN A 610 34.27 7.84 16.41
CA GLN A 610 35.08 7.36 15.28
C GLN A 610 34.95 8.28 14.06
N ALA A 611 33.73 8.68 13.71
CA ALA A 611 33.45 9.58 12.59
C ALA A 611 34.10 10.95 12.80
N ARG A 612 34.03 11.49 14.03
CA ARG A 612 34.72 12.72 14.43
C ARG A 612 36.24 12.60 14.24
N GLU A 613 36.87 11.56 14.79
CA GLU A 613 38.33 11.39 14.68
C GLU A 613 38.77 11.23 13.21
N HIS A 614 38.00 10.49 12.42
CA HIS A 614 38.25 10.35 10.99
C HIS A 614 38.16 11.70 10.26
N ALA A 615 37.08 12.44 10.48
CA ALA A 615 36.85 13.74 9.85
C ALA A 615 37.91 14.76 10.29
N LYS A 616 38.27 14.80 11.57
CA LYS A 616 39.35 15.65 12.09
C LYS A 616 40.69 15.34 11.45
N LYS A 617 41.03 14.06 11.26
CA LYS A 617 42.25 13.63 10.57
C LYS A 617 42.25 14.03 9.09
N LYS A 618 41.11 13.95 8.41
CA LYS A 618 40.96 14.24 6.98
C LYS A 618 40.95 15.75 6.68
N PHE A 619 40.25 16.53 7.51
CA PHE A 619 39.98 17.95 7.23
C PHE A 619 40.81 18.92 8.08
N GLY A 620 41.46 18.45 9.15
CA GLY A 620 42.31 19.27 10.01
C GLY A 620 41.57 20.49 10.56
N ASN A 621 42.04 21.70 10.21
CA ASN A 621 41.44 22.96 10.66
C ASN A 621 40.10 23.29 9.99
N TRP A 622 39.71 22.57 8.92
CA TRP A 622 38.43 22.74 8.23
C TRP A 622 37.37 21.75 8.72
N PHE A 623 37.66 21.00 9.78
CA PHE A 623 36.75 20.03 10.36
C PHE A 623 35.53 20.73 10.99
N SER A 624 34.35 20.19 10.70
CA SER A 624 33.13 20.43 11.46
C SER A 624 32.55 19.11 11.97
N ILE A 625 32.05 19.11 13.20
CA ILE A 625 31.37 17.97 13.83
C ILE A 625 30.08 17.60 13.08
N GLU A 626 29.51 18.53 12.31
CA GLU A 626 28.36 18.28 11.42
C GLU A 626 28.64 17.11 10.46
N ALA A 627 29.86 16.99 9.90
CA ALA A 627 30.21 15.87 9.03
C ALA A 627 30.15 14.51 9.75
N ALA A 628 30.44 14.47 11.06
CA ALA A 628 30.30 13.27 11.87
C ALA A 628 28.82 12.94 12.13
N TRP A 629 27.99 13.96 12.37
CA TRP A 629 26.54 13.79 12.52
C TRP A 629 25.87 13.25 11.26
N CYS A 630 26.31 13.68 10.08
CA CYS A 630 25.81 13.15 8.81
C CYS A 630 25.99 11.63 8.74
N HIS A 631 27.13 11.13 9.22
CA HIS A 631 27.42 9.70 9.24
C HIS A 631 26.54 8.94 10.25
N VAL A 632 26.36 9.50 11.45
CA VAL A 632 25.51 8.91 12.49
C VAL A 632 24.06 8.84 12.05
N LEU A 633 23.50 9.93 11.52
CA LEU A 633 22.13 9.94 10.99
C LEU A 633 21.99 9.02 9.78
N GLY A 634 22.93 9.05 8.84
CA GLY A 634 22.89 8.15 7.68
C GLY A 634 22.89 6.68 8.10
N MET A 635 23.70 6.31 9.09
CA MET A 635 23.69 4.97 9.67
C MET A 635 22.33 4.64 10.30
N MET A 636 21.82 5.49 11.20
CA MET A 636 20.54 5.23 11.88
C MET A 636 19.36 5.18 10.89
N LEU A 637 19.31 6.08 9.91
CA LEU A 637 18.24 6.11 8.92
C LEU A 637 18.36 4.98 7.89
N SER A 638 19.54 4.38 7.73
CA SER A 638 19.74 3.19 6.89
C SER A 638 19.38 1.88 7.60
N ASP A 639 19.18 1.92 8.92
CA ASP A 639 18.81 0.76 9.72
C ASP A 639 17.45 0.20 9.28
N PRO A 640 17.30 -1.12 9.05
CA PRO A 640 16.04 -1.72 8.63
C PRO A 640 14.85 -1.41 9.55
N ARG A 641 15.08 -1.15 10.84
CA ARG A 641 14.04 -0.74 11.80
C ARG A 641 13.34 0.56 11.41
N ILE A 642 13.93 1.38 10.55
CA ILE A 642 13.25 2.55 9.97
C ILE A 642 12.05 2.11 9.13
N ALA A 643 12.22 1.05 8.33
CA ALA A 643 11.24 0.59 7.36
C ALA A 643 10.41 -0.60 7.87
N ILE A 644 10.79 -1.22 8.97
CA ILE A 644 10.13 -2.41 9.51
C ILE A 644 9.31 -2.08 10.76
N TYR A 645 8.06 -2.58 10.85
CA TYR A 645 7.13 -2.33 11.96
C TYR A 645 6.10 -3.45 12.24
#